data_AF-A0A6A6JD92-F1
#
_entry.id   AF-A0A6A6JD92-F1
#
_cell.length_a   1.000
_cell.length_b   1.000
_cell.length_c   1.000
_cell.angle_alpha   90.00
_cell.angle_beta   90.00
_cell.angle_gamma   90.00
#
_symmetry.space_group_name_H-M   'P 1'
#
loop_
_entity.id
_entity.type
_entity.pdbx_description
1 polymer ?
#
loop_
_entity_poly.entity_id
_entity_poly.type
_entity_poly.pdbx_seq_one_letter_code
_entity_poly.pdbx_strand_id
1 'polypeptide(L)'
;MFTVSTIKSEDTSPKSAENTQDPEGFLRRCSGYNKGSFTRCKQPFSRRQTQIFEKSALKYLPTCSNHTDQQVFAGRCKHMLPDGVPCGRLFRWTPPYLELCSDHASCPDINMPCYFLRLPTELRLMVFRYLLPDEPIGNSPPPLPFRGVRSNSYMPMLNLFLVNREIYRDVKGLVFSTAPFAIDIRNGLYMCGLQLLQPTNPDGSPHLQVADKHGESHKFRFINRFDFQAVKNYKLDILVENMPPHILRLHGPGWWDEEVELYDVRDYVAVAVSGILGKAEHLSRLEIRICFCDFDWTQDKLLTNARCVLGPLQRLRNVLKPTLHGIYALSGFSTPSSRFVAQQHLLSLHDCAFSKSRMLVGPGNKAFDEYKAMLETALAQKANTSVIEKSRIHAMFIGLKDFYAQFLKMAPSEVGLPRQGKESFIHRARVAREMEDLETFRLLQNELVQAWLDYLERWARQKQSLSQSLARMLAMDTYPMPDSRGTVNAAPSPSVPTPDSRNKRSSNGQSQGTAPFIPMQSHQVIQRIRAVIASRNSQRLAQGGYLRAGDNPADPIDADKVAAFNRLMDSASKHLQAYGSSGIENHQASSSTQDVPAMQPALSKRGGHNGIREAAHDFTSPGPAGVSGGALPSSGVPVPLLAAPNATVMYQDASMEEALQEHQLSAPRVESLSRASF
;
A
#
# COMPACT_ATOMS: atom_id res chain seq x y z
N MET A 1 -61.82 -31.63 -37.58
CA MET A 1 -62.67 -30.51 -37.08
C MET A 1 -61.92 -29.22 -37.35
N PHE A 2 -62.42 -28.45 -38.31
CA PHE A 2 -61.90 -27.16 -38.73
C PHE A 2 -62.46 -26.06 -37.81
N THR A 3 -61.62 -25.09 -37.43
CA THR A 3 -62.07 -23.73 -37.12
C THR A 3 -61.25 -22.75 -37.94
N VAL A 4 -61.94 -22.11 -38.87
CA VAL A 4 -61.42 -21.09 -39.79
C VAL A 4 -61.48 -19.75 -39.06
N SER A 5 -60.31 -19.16 -38.80
CA SER A 5 -60.20 -17.78 -38.34
C SER A 5 -59.86 -16.89 -39.53
N THR A 6 -60.84 -16.09 -39.95
CA THR A 6 -60.71 -15.07 -41.00
C THR A 6 -59.62 -14.05 -40.68
N ILE A 7 -58.53 -14.09 -41.44
CA ILE A 7 -57.51 -13.04 -41.50
C ILE A 7 -58.08 -11.93 -42.41
N LYS A 8 -58.38 -10.78 -41.83
CA LYS A 8 -58.69 -9.56 -42.59
C LYS A 8 -57.41 -9.09 -43.29
N SER A 9 -57.45 -9.03 -44.61
CA SER A 9 -56.47 -8.38 -45.46
C SER A 9 -56.33 -6.90 -45.07
N GLU A 10 -55.17 -6.51 -44.56
CA GLU A 10 -54.79 -5.11 -44.40
C GLU A 10 -54.60 -4.47 -45.77
N ASP A 11 -55.30 -3.35 -45.99
CA ASP A 11 -55.15 -2.46 -47.14
C ASP A 11 -53.69 -2.04 -47.33
N THR A 12 -53.04 -2.60 -48.35
CA THR A 12 -51.79 -2.06 -48.90
C THR A 12 -52.08 -0.78 -49.69
N SER A 13 -52.33 0.30 -48.95
CA SER A 13 -52.25 1.66 -49.48
C SER A 13 -50.84 1.92 -50.04
N PRO A 14 -50.70 2.62 -51.19
CA PRO A 14 -49.41 2.86 -51.83
C PRO A 14 -48.43 3.47 -50.82
N LYS A 15 -47.28 2.81 -50.64
CA LYS A 15 -46.16 3.28 -49.82
C LYS A 15 -45.82 4.71 -50.25
N SER A 16 -46.36 5.70 -49.52
CA SER A 16 -45.98 7.09 -49.66
C SER A 16 -44.46 7.14 -49.54
N ALA A 17 -43.77 7.70 -50.53
CA ALA A 17 -42.31 7.85 -50.54
C ALA A 17 -41.81 8.14 -49.13
N GLU A 18 -41.08 7.18 -48.54
CA GLU A 18 -40.58 7.30 -47.18
C GLU A 18 -39.71 8.54 -47.13
N ASN A 19 -40.09 9.51 -46.28
CA ASN A 19 -39.30 10.70 -46.08
C ASN A 19 -38.00 10.27 -45.39
N THR A 20 -36.92 10.20 -46.16
CA THR A 20 -35.59 9.76 -45.70
C THR A 20 -35.05 10.63 -44.55
N GLN A 21 -35.55 11.86 -44.40
CA GLN A 21 -35.21 12.78 -43.31
C GLN A 21 -36.00 12.54 -42.02
N ASP A 22 -37.07 11.75 -42.00
CA ASP A 22 -37.85 11.44 -40.79
C ASP A 22 -38.28 9.96 -40.80
N PRO A 23 -37.32 9.02 -40.73
CA PRO A 23 -37.61 7.58 -40.82
C PRO A 23 -38.50 7.09 -39.67
N GLU A 24 -38.44 7.76 -38.51
CA GLU A 24 -39.29 7.46 -37.36
C GLU A 24 -40.66 8.15 -37.44
N GLY A 25 -40.90 9.05 -38.40
CA GLY A 25 -42.19 9.75 -38.54
C GLY A 25 -42.53 10.66 -37.35
N PHE A 26 -41.55 11.30 -36.71
CA PHE A 26 -41.73 12.26 -35.63
C PHE A 26 -42.60 13.47 -36.01
N LEU A 27 -42.58 13.88 -37.28
CA LEU A 27 -43.40 14.99 -37.76
C LEU A 27 -44.87 14.60 -37.93
N ARG A 28 -45.15 13.30 -38.08
CA ARG A 28 -46.50 12.77 -38.34
C ARG A 28 -47.19 12.24 -37.08
N ARG A 29 -46.43 11.84 -36.04
CA ARG A 29 -46.95 11.19 -34.83
C ARG A 29 -46.20 11.60 -33.57
N CYS A 30 -46.92 11.61 -32.46
CA CYS A 30 -46.37 11.92 -31.13
C CYS A 30 -45.09 11.13 -30.81
N SER A 31 -44.07 11.82 -30.28
CA SER A 31 -42.79 11.22 -29.87
C SER A 31 -42.79 10.59 -28.47
N GLY A 32 -43.81 10.90 -27.65
CA GLY A 32 -44.00 10.34 -26.31
C GLY A 32 -44.37 8.85 -26.29
N TYR A 33 -44.16 8.20 -25.15
CA TYR A 33 -44.47 6.81 -24.85
C TYR A 33 -45.60 6.68 -23.83
N ASN A 34 -46.47 5.70 -24.04
CA ASN A 34 -47.52 5.38 -23.08
C ASN A 34 -46.93 4.72 -21.83
N LYS A 35 -47.20 5.27 -20.63
CA LYS A 35 -46.63 4.80 -19.35
C LYS A 35 -46.90 3.31 -19.05
N GLY A 36 -48.03 2.77 -19.49
CA GLY A 36 -48.40 1.37 -19.23
C GLY A 36 -47.80 0.36 -20.21
N SER A 37 -47.69 0.70 -21.49
CA SER A 37 -47.25 -0.25 -22.53
C SER A 37 -45.82 -0.04 -23.01
N PHE A 38 -45.19 1.07 -22.63
CA PHE A 38 -43.89 1.52 -23.17
C PHE A 38 -43.85 1.58 -24.71
N THR A 39 -45.01 1.61 -25.36
CA THR A 39 -45.11 1.77 -26.82
C THR A 39 -45.26 3.25 -27.17
N ARG A 40 -44.69 3.65 -28.30
CA ARG A 40 -44.78 5.02 -28.80
C ARG A 40 -46.25 5.37 -29.08
N CYS A 41 -46.64 6.57 -28.66
CA CYS A 41 -47.98 7.09 -28.89
C CYS A 41 -48.31 7.13 -30.39
N LYS A 42 -49.42 6.48 -30.78
CA LYS A 42 -49.86 6.40 -32.17
C LYS A 42 -50.70 7.61 -32.61
N GLN A 43 -50.95 8.58 -31.73
CA GLN A 43 -51.74 9.78 -32.03
C GLN A 43 -51.14 10.52 -33.24
N PRO A 44 -51.84 10.58 -34.39
CA PRO A 44 -51.37 11.32 -35.55
C PRO A 44 -51.57 12.82 -35.32
N PHE A 45 -50.67 13.63 -35.89
CA PHE A 45 -50.88 15.07 -35.95
C PHE A 45 -51.75 15.44 -37.16
N SER A 46 -52.49 16.54 -37.04
CA SER A 46 -53.24 17.07 -38.18
C SER A 46 -52.29 17.48 -39.32
N ARG A 47 -52.80 17.50 -40.56
CA ARG A 47 -52.03 17.93 -41.74
C ARG A 47 -51.47 19.35 -41.57
N ARG A 48 -52.23 20.24 -40.92
CA ARG A 48 -51.82 21.61 -40.60
C ARG A 48 -50.65 21.64 -39.61
N GLN A 49 -50.70 20.84 -38.55
CA GLN A 49 -49.59 20.72 -37.59
C GLN A 49 -48.33 20.15 -38.25
N THR A 50 -48.48 19.11 -39.07
CA THR A 50 -47.35 18.50 -39.80
C THR A 50 -46.64 19.54 -40.68
N GLN A 51 -47.40 20.35 -41.43
CA GLN A 51 -46.83 21.44 -42.25
C GLN A 51 -46.12 22.52 -41.42
N ILE A 52 -46.62 22.82 -40.22
CA ILE A 52 -45.95 23.76 -39.30
C ILE A 52 -44.62 23.16 -38.84
N PHE A 53 -44.63 21.89 -38.42
CA PHE A 53 -43.44 21.19 -37.93
C PHE A 53 -42.36 21.00 -39.00
N GLU A 54 -42.75 20.75 -40.25
CA GLU A 54 -41.82 20.63 -41.39
C GLU A 54 -41.10 21.96 -41.70
N LYS A 55 -41.81 23.09 -41.55
CA LYS A 55 -41.27 24.43 -41.86
C LYS A 55 -40.55 25.10 -40.71
N SER A 56 -40.73 24.64 -39.47
CA SER A 56 -40.18 25.29 -38.28
C SER A 56 -38.94 24.57 -37.76
N ALA A 57 -37.98 25.33 -37.24
CA ALA A 57 -36.86 24.80 -36.47
C ALA A 57 -37.37 24.36 -35.09
N LEU A 58 -37.75 23.08 -34.98
CA LEU A 58 -38.28 22.51 -33.75
C LEU A 58 -37.19 22.44 -32.68
N LYS A 59 -37.46 23.04 -31.51
CA LYS A 59 -36.62 22.85 -30.30
C LYS A 59 -36.82 21.46 -29.69
N TYR A 60 -38.07 20.96 -29.72
CA TYR A 60 -38.45 19.67 -29.16
C TYR A 60 -39.19 18.83 -30.21
N LEU A 61 -39.07 17.51 -30.11
CA LEU A 61 -39.86 16.61 -30.94
C LEU A 61 -41.35 16.79 -30.61
N PRO A 62 -42.24 16.76 -31.62
CA PRO A 62 -43.65 16.99 -31.38
C PRO A 62 -44.26 15.95 -30.42
N THR A 63 -45.03 16.42 -29.43
CA THR A 63 -45.82 15.56 -28.53
C THR A 63 -47.30 15.98 -28.56
N CYS A 64 -48.20 15.04 -28.29
CA CYS A 64 -49.61 15.37 -28.07
C CYS A 64 -49.80 15.98 -26.67
N SER A 65 -50.98 16.57 -26.42
CA SER A 65 -51.33 17.18 -25.13
C SER A 65 -51.10 16.25 -23.93
N ASN A 66 -51.31 14.94 -24.09
CA ASN A 66 -51.16 13.95 -23.02
C ASN A 66 -49.71 13.54 -22.73
N HIS A 67 -48.74 13.96 -23.55
CA HIS A 67 -47.32 13.64 -23.41
C HIS A 67 -46.44 14.90 -23.45
N THR A 68 -47.00 16.03 -23.02
CA THR A 68 -46.26 17.29 -22.88
C THR A 68 -45.13 17.19 -21.86
N ASP A 69 -45.25 16.28 -20.88
CA ASP A 69 -44.22 15.95 -19.89
C ASP A 69 -43.05 15.13 -20.46
N GLN A 70 -43.16 14.63 -21.70
CA GLN A 70 -42.15 13.78 -22.35
C GLN A 70 -41.46 14.46 -23.54
N GLN A 71 -41.31 15.78 -23.50
CA GLN A 71 -40.59 16.51 -24.54
C GLN A 71 -39.11 16.10 -24.57
N VAL A 72 -38.64 15.72 -25.76
CA VAL A 72 -37.23 15.41 -26.02
C VAL A 72 -36.72 16.44 -27.03
N PHE A 73 -35.46 16.87 -26.90
CA PHE A 73 -34.88 17.79 -27.87
C PHE A 73 -34.89 17.18 -29.28
N ALA A 74 -35.28 17.99 -30.27
CA ALA A 74 -35.17 17.63 -31.66
C ALA A 74 -33.79 18.03 -32.17
N GLY A 75 -33.07 17.10 -32.81
CA GLY A 75 -31.86 17.41 -33.55
C GLY A 75 -31.98 16.97 -35.00
N ARG A 76 -31.26 17.64 -35.89
CA ARG A 76 -31.16 17.24 -37.30
C ARG A 76 -29.73 16.88 -37.61
N CYS A 77 -29.50 15.72 -38.23
CA CYS A 77 -28.17 15.24 -38.50
C CYS A 77 -27.38 16.23 -39.37
N LYS A 78 -26.27 16.75 -38.84
CA LYS A 78 -25.36 17.71 -39.50
C LYS A 78 -24.22 17.02 -40.28
N HIS A 79 -24.25 15.70 -40.42
CA HIS A 79 -23.26 14.98 -41.23
C HIS A 79 -23.39 15.40 -42.70
N MET A 80 -22.29 15.84 -43.31
CA MET A 80 -22.23 16.18 -44.73
C MET A 80 -22.02 14.90 -45.52
N LEU A 81 -22.96 14.57 -46.39
CA LEU A 81 -22.83 13.47 -47.33
C LEU A 81 -21.77 13.83 -48.41
N PRO A 82 -21.27 12.86 -49.19
CA PRO A 82 -20.25 13.11 -50.23
C PRO A 82 -20.65 14.15 -51.28
N ASP A 83 -21.94 14.39 -51.46
CA ASP A 83 -22.51 15.40 -52.35
C ASP A 83 -22.53 16.82 -51.74
N GLY A 84 -22.08 16.99 -50.50
CA GLY A 84 -22.08 18.26 -49.78
C GLY A 84 -23.43 18.65 -49.18
N VAL A 85 -24.43 17.76 -49.20
CA VAL A 85 -25.74 18.00 -48.58
C VAL A 85 -25.73 17.42 -47.16
N PRO A 86 -26.23 18.14 -46.14
CA PRO A 86 -26.36 17.56 -44.80
C PRO A 86 -27.40 16.44 -44.80
N CYS A 87 -27.15 15.35 -44.09
CA CYS A 87 -28.08 14.24 -43.93
C CYS A 87 -29.48 14.72 -43.51
N GLY A 88 -29.57 15.72 -42.63
CA GLY A 88 -30.82 16.40 -42.28
C GLY A 88 -31.83 15.55 -41.50
N ARG A 89 -31.49 14.27 -41.22
CA ARG A 89 -32.36 13.31 -40.54
C ARG A 89 -32.72 13.80 -39.14
N LEU A 90 -34.01 13.88 -38.86
CA LEU A 90 -34.57 14.23 -37.58
C LEU A 90 -34.43 13.06 -36.60
N PHE A 91 -33.93 13.33 -35.40
CA PHE A 91 -33.74 12.30 -34.38
C PHE A 91 -33.90 12.87 -32.96
N ARG A 92 -33.97 11.97 -31.98
CA ARG A 92 -33.97 12.31 -30.55
C ARG A 92 -32.58 12.80 -30.16
N TRP A 93 -32.43 14.10 -29.99
CA TRP A 93 -31.16 14.69 -29.61
C TRP A 93 -31.03 14.77 -28.10
N THR A 94 -29.82 14.50 -27.61
CA THR A 94 -29.45 14.66 -26.20
C THR A 94 -28.33 15.68 -26.15
N PRO A 95 -28.63 16.98 -25.97
CA PRO A 95 -27.59 17.97 -25.74
C PRO A 95 -26.70 17.55 -24.56
N PRO A 96 -25.38 17.79 -24.60
CA PRO A 96 -24.65 18.61 -25.58
C PRO A 96 -24.01 17.80 -26.73
N TYR A 97 -24.42 16.55 -26.96
CA TYR A 97 -23.79 15.72 -27.99
C TYR A 97 -23.97 16.32 -29.40
N LEU A 98 -23.15 15.88 -30.35
CA LEU A 98 -23.26 16.36 -31.73
C LEU A 98 -24.62 16.00 -32.31
N GLU A 99 -25.14 16.87 -33.17
CA GLU A 99 -26.37 16.60 -33.90
C GLU A 99 -26.10 15.57 -35.01
N LEU A 100 -25.90 14.30 -34.65
CA LEU A 100 -25.65 13.17 -35.55
C LEU A 100 -26.67 12.06 -35.28
N CYS A 101 -27.32 11.55 -36.33
CA CYS A 101 -28.20 10.40 -36.20
C CYS A 101 -27.39 9.12 -35.92
N SER A 102 -28.05 8.04 -35.50
CA SER A 102 -27.43 6.74 -35.20
C SER A 102 -26.49 6.22 -36.29
N ASP A 103 -26.90 6.39 -37.55
CA ASP A 103 -26.19 5.88 -38.72
C ASP A 103 -24.88 6.62 -38.94
N HIS A 104 -24.84 7.91 -38.62
CA HIS A 104 -23.64 8.74 -38.77
C HIS A 104 -22.85 8.87 -37.47
N ALA A 105 -23.45 8.67 -36.30
CA ALA A 105 -22.76 8.74 -35.01
C ALA A 105 -21.62 7.70 -34.89
N SER A 106 -21.69 6.60 -35.65
CA SER A 106 -20.69 5.53 -35.69
C SER A 106 -19.75 5.61 -36.90
N CYS A 107 -19.94 6.57 -37.80
CA CYS A 107 -19.14 6.67 -39.02
C CYS A 107 -17.72 7.20 -38.72
N PRO A 108 -16.65 6.40 -38.96
CA PRO A 108 -15.27 6.80 -38.68
C PRO A 108 -14.76 7.91 -39.61
N ASP A 109 -15.40 8.11 -40.77
CA ASP A 109 -15.06 9.12 -41.77
C ASP A 109 -15.60 10.52 -41.44
N ILE A 110 -16.12 10.73 -40.23
CA ILE A 110 -16.46 12.07 -39.74
C ILE A 110 -15.16 12.82 -39.46
N ASN A 111 -14.61 13.37 -40.52
CA ASN A 111 -13.60 14.40 -40.55
C ASN A 111 -14.21 15.75 -40.10
N MET A 112 -15.09 15.75 -39.09
CA MET A 112 -15.49 17.01 -38.48
C MET A 112 -14.28 17.51 -37.70
N PRO A 113 -13.69 18.65 -38.08
CA PRO A 113 -12.60 19.21 -37.33
C PRO A 113 -13.11 19.48 -35.92
N CYS A 114 -12.44 18.93 -34.92
CA CYS A 114 -12.64 19.37 -33.56
C CYS A 114 -12.25 20.85 -33.53
N TYR A 115 -13.22 21.77 -33.56
CA TYR A 115 -12.94 23.21 -33.60
C TYR A 115 -12.09 23.65 -32.40
N PHE A 116 -12.21 22.94 -31.29
CA PHE A 116 -11.35 23.12 -30.14
C PHE A 116 -9.87 22.85 -30.47
N LEU A 117 -9.55 21.79 -31.25
CA LEU A 117 -8.20 21.50 -31.72
C LEU A 117 -7.70 22.47 -32.82
N ARG A 118 -8.57 23.31 -33.37
CA ARG A 118 -8.14 24.41 -34.26
C ARG A 118 -7.67 25.63 -33.48
N LEU A 119 -7.96 25.72 -32.18
CA LEU A 119 -7.45 26.77 -31.34
C LEU A 119 -5.94 26.58 -31.12
N PRO A 120 -5.14 27.66 -31.08
CA PRO A 120 -3.76 27.60 -30.60
C PRO A 120 -3.68 26.91 -29.24
N THR A 121 -2.58 26.19 -29.02
CA THR A 121 -2.35 25.40 -27.79
C THR A 121 -2.50 26.25 -26.54
N GLU A 122 -2.08 27.51 -26.56
CA GLU A 122 -2.18 28.46 -25.46
C GLU A 122 -3.64 28.68 -25.03
N LEU A 123 -4.55 28.90 -25.99
CA LEU A 123 -5.98 29.08 -25.71
C LEU A 123 -6.61 27.79 -25.20
N ARG A 124 -6.22 26.64 -25.76
CA ARG A 124 -6.70 25.34 -25.25
C ARG A 124 -6.29 25.11 -23.81
N LEU A 125 -5.03 25.38 -23.48
CA LEU A 125 -4.52 25.29 -22.11
C LEU A 125 -5.20 26.28 -21.17
N MET A 126 -5.51 27.50 -21.62
CA MET A 126 -6.31 28.45 -20.84
C MET A 126 -7.71 27.90 -20.55
N VAL A 127 -8.41 27.35 -21.55
CA VAL A 127 -9.72 26.71 -21.33
C VAL A 127 -9.59 25.55 -20.34
N PHE A 128 -8.57 24.71 -20.48
CA PHE A 128 -8.36 23.61 -19.55
C PHE A 128 -8.09 24.09 -18.11
N ARG A 129 -7.39 25.21 -17.89
CA ARG A 129 -7.21 25.77 -16.53
C ARG A 129 -8.54 26.05 -15.84
N TYR A 130 -9.56 26.50 -16.57
CA TYR A 130 -10.90 26.71 -16.00
C TYR A 130 -11.66 25.40 -15.71
N LEU A 131 -11.27 24.30 -16.33
CA LEU A 131 -11.91 22.99 -16.19
C LEU A 131 -11.22 22.09 -15.17
N LEU A 132 -9.94 22.35 -14.90
CA LEU A 132 -9.11 21.56 -14.01
C LEU A 132 -9.23 22.10 -12.58
N PRO A 133 -9.12 21.22 -11.56
CA PRO A 133 -9.16 21.66 -10.18
C PRO A 133 -7.92 22.49 -9.84
N ASP A 134 -8.12 23.63 -9.18
CA ASP A 134 -7.05 24.40 -8.54
C ASP A 134 -6.62 23.79 -7.20
N GLU A 135 -7.47 22.94 -6.63
CA GLU A 135 -7.20 22.23 -5.38
C GLU A 135 -6.27 21.03 -5.58
N PRO A 136 -5.53 20.62 -4.53
CA PRO A 136 -4.72 19.41 -4.59
C PRO A 136 -5.54 18.21 -5.03
N ILE A 137 -5.05 17.52 -6.06
CA ILE A 137 -5.58 16.24 -6.50
C ILE A 137 -5.28 15.23 -5.39
N GLY A 138 -6.26 14.97 -4.53
CA GLY A 138 -6.02 14.35 -3.25
C GLY A 138 -7.04 13.30 -2.81
N ASN A 139 -6.72 12.74 -1.64
CA ASN A 139 -7.25 11.50 -1.06
C ASN A 139 -8.61 11.63 -0.37
N SER A 140 -9.47 12.55 -0.83
CA SER A 140 -10.87 12.46 -0.41
C SER A 140 -11.34 11.05 -0.77
N PRO A 141 -11.85 10.26 0.19
CA PRO A 141 -12.37 8.96 -0.16
C PRO A 141 -13.58 9.23 -1.08
N PRO A 142 -13.93 8.33 -2.01
CA PRO A 142 -15.26 8.37 -2.60
C PRO A 142 -16.25 8.65 -1.49
N PRO A 143 -17.07 9.73 -1.57
CA PRO A 143 -18.17 9.89 -0.64
C PRO A 143 -18.86 8.54 -0.69
N LEU A 144 -18.84 7.84 0.47
CA LEU A 144 -19.17 6.43 0.55
C LEU A 144 -20.40 6.19 -0.29
N PRO A 145 -20.43 5.18 -1.17
CA PRO A 145 -21.50 5.01 -2.14
C PRO A 145 -22.82 4.90 -1.37
N PHE A 146 -23.51 6.02 -1.23
CA PHE A 146 -24.90 6.04 -0.85
C PHE A 146 -25.58 5.25 -1.97
N ARG A 147 -26.03 4.05 -1.62
CA ARG A 147 -26.55 2.99 -2.52
C ARG A 147 -27.12 3.57 -3.81
N GLY A 148 -26.38 3.44 -4.92
CA GLY A 148 -26.94 3.60 -6.26
C GLY A 148 -26.18 4.52 -7.21
N VAL A 149 -25.33 5.43 -6.73
CA VAL A 149 -24.53 6.28 -7.62
C VAL A 149 -23.13 5.70 -7.73
N ARG A 150 -22.80 5.11 -8.89
CA ARG A 150 -21.41 4.82 -9.28
C ARG A 150 -20.71 6.17 -9.49
N SER A 151 -20.35 6.84 -8.40
CA SER A 151 -19.58 8.09 -8.45
C SER A 151 -18.17 7.76 -8.90
N ASN A 152 -17.98 7.76 -10.21
CA ASN A 152 -16.70 7.86 -10.88
C ASN A 152 -16.13 9.30 -10.72
N SER A 153 -16.30 9.90 -9.53
CA SER A 153 -16.05 11.32 -9.27
C SER A 153 -14.58 11.65 -9.11
N TYR A 154 -13.70 10.64 -9.06
CA TYR A 154 -12.28 10.88 -8.73
C TYR A 154 -11.49 11.56 -9.83
N MET A 155 -11.98 11.55 -11.06
CA MET A 155 -11.32 12.26 -12.14
C MET A 155 -12.32 12.46 -13.29
N PRO A 156 -13.16 13.51 -13.28
CA PRO A 156 -13.77 14.00 -14.53
C PRO A 156 -12.69 14.21 -15.61
N MET A 157 -11.45 14.48 -15.19
CA MET A 157 -10.23 14.50 -16.01
C MET A 157 -9.95 13.21 -16.78
N LEU A 158 -10.28 12.02 -16.25
CA LEU A 158 -10.07 10.75 -16.99
C LEU A 158 -10.90 10.74 -18.27
N ASN A 159 -12.07 11.38 -18.29
CA ASN A 159 -12.86 11.48 -19.51
C ASN A 159 -12.15 12.33 -20.56
N LEU A 160 -11.49 13.43 -20.16
CA LEU A 160 -10.69 14.27 -21.07
C LEU A 160 -9.51 13.50 -21.66
N PHE A 161 -8.92 12.58 -20.90
CA PHE A 161 -7.83 11.73 -21.37
C PHE A 161 -8.24 10.70 -22.43
N LEU A 162 -9.54 10.44 -22.57
CA LEU A 162 -10.07 9.45 -23.52
C LEU A 162 -10.59 10.08 -24.82
N VAL A 163 -10.66 11.42 -24.93
CA VAL A 163 -11.26 12.10 -26.09
C VAL A 163 -10.36 12.06 -27.32
N ASN A 164 -9.12 12.52 -27.19
CA ASN A 164 -8.18 12.67 -28.30
C ASN A 164 -6.73 12.66 -27.76
N ARG A 165 -5.78 12.12 -28.53
CA ARG A 165 -4.36 12.03 -28.13
C ARG A 165 -3.70 13.39 -27.88
N GLU A 166 -4.07 14.40 -28.65
CA GLU A 166 -3.54 15.76 -28.50
C GLU A 166 -4.12 16.43 -27.26
N ILE A 167 -5.44 16.37 -27.09
CA ILE A 167 -6.12 16.80 -25.86
C ILE A 167 -5.50 16.11 -24.64
N TYR A 168 -5.26 14.81 -24.73
CA TYR A 168 -4.61 14.04 -23.67
C TYR A 168 -3.23 14.62 -23.31
N ARG A 169 -2.37 14.91 -24.29
CA ARG A 169 -1.03 15.46 -24.03
C ARG A 169 -1.10 16.83 -23.38
N ASP A 170 -1.96 17.71 -23.88
CA ASP A 170 -2.12 19.07 -23.36
C ASP A 170 -2.63 19.06 -21.93
N VAL A 171 -3.72 18.33 -21.69
CA VAL A 171 -4.33 18.22 -20.36
C VAL A 171 -3.34 17.54 -19.41
N LYS A 172 -2.69 16.44 -19.81
CA LYS A 172 -1.69 15.77 -18.98
C LYS A 172 -0.55 16.73 -18.60
N GLY A 173 0.02 17.41 -19.59
CA GLY A 173 1.11 18.36 -19.37
C GLY A 173 0.71 19.50 -18.45
N LEU A 174 -0.50 20.04 -18.62
CA LEU A 174 -1.04 21.08 -17.76
C LEU A 174 -1.26 20.57 -16.33
N VAL A 175 -2.04 19.51 -16.15
CA VAL A 175 -2.36 18.95 -14.83
C VAL A 175 -1.09 18.63 -14.06
N PHE A 176 -0.13 17.96 -14.69
CA PHE A 176 1.08 17.50 -14.00
C PHE A 176 2.05 18.66 -13.70
N SER A 177 1.93 19.79 -14.41
CA SER A 177 2.76 20.97 -14.18
C SER A 177 2.12 22.00 -13.24
N THR A 178 0.79 22.04 -13.12
CA THR A 178 0.09 23.05 -12.30
C THR A 178 -0.53 22.48 -11.04
N ALA A 179 -1.20 21.33 -11.11
CA ALA A 179 -1.94 20.79 -9.97
C ALA A 179 -1.00 20.12 -8.96
N PRO A 180 -1.17 20.35 -7.65
CA PRO A 180 -0.46 19.60 -6.62
C PRO A 180 -1.10 18.22 -6.43
N PHE A 181 -0.28 17.17 -6.42
CA PHE A 181 -0.73 15.82 -6.11
C PHE A 181 -0.51 15.51 -4.63
N ALA A 182 -1.57 15.14 -3.92
CA ALA A 182 -1.49 14.82 -2.51
C ALA A 182 -1.06 13.37 -2.27
N ILE A 183 0.02 13.22 -1.49
CA ILE A 183 0.47 11.97 -0.89
C ILE A 183 0.10 12.05 0.59
N ASP A 184 -0.54 11.01 1.09
CA ASP A 184 -0.99 10.96 2.46
C ASP A 184 -0.46 9.70 3.13
N ILE A 185 0.22 9.88 4.25
CA ILE A 185 0.88 8.83 5.00
C ILE A 185 0.23 8.75 6.36
N ARG A 186 -0.39 7.61 6.63
CA ARG A 186 -1.11 7.29 7.88
C ARG A 186 -0.77 5.84 8.22
N ASN A 187 -1.82 5.03 8.39
CA ASN A 187 -1.78 3.57 8.34
C ASN A 187 -1.55 3.05 6.91
N GLY A 188 -0.43 3.44 6.31
CA GLY A 188 -0.06 3.16 4.92
C GLY A 188 0.19 4.40 4.09
N LEU A 189 0.38 4.20 2.79
CA LEU A 189 0.67 5.24 1.81
C LEU A 189 -0.50 5.38 0.83
N TYR A 190 -1.07 6.57 0.71
CA TYR A 190 -2.22 6.86 -0.14
C TYR A 190 -1.91 7.98 -1.15
N MET A 191 -2.40 7.84 -2.36
CA MET A 191 -2.28 8.86 -3.41
C MET A 191 -3.46 8.74 -4.39
N CYS A 192 -4.03 9.87 -4.80
CA CYS A 192 -5.18 9.92 -5.72
C CYS A 192 -6.36 9.01 -5.28
N GLY A 193 -6.61 8.89 -3.98
CA GLY A 193 -7.65 8.03 -3.41
C GLY A 193 -7.35 6.53 -3.45
N LEU A 194 -6.12 6.12 -3.81
CA LEU A 194 -5.67 4.74 -3.84
C LEU A 194 -4.66 4.47 -2.72
N GLN A 195 -4.84 3.36 -2.00
CA GLN A 195 -3.83 2.85 -1.07
C GLN A 195 -2.70 2.16 -1.83
N LEU A 196 -1.55 2.82 -1.91
CA LEU A 196 -0.35 2.32 -2.58
C LEU A 196 0.46 1.37 -1.69
N LEU A 197 0.45 1.54 -0.37
CA LEU A 197 1.08 0.59 0.56
C LEU A 197 0.14 0.32 1.72
N GLN A 198 0.00 -0.96 2.04
CA GLN A 198 -0.76 -1.41 3.19
C GLN A 198 0.20 -1.65 4.36
N PRO A 199 -0.21 -1.33 5.60
CA PRO A 199 0.54 -1.71 6.77
C PRO A 199 0.67 -3.22 6.89
N THR A 200 1.91 -3.65 7.09
CA THR A 200 2.29 -5.03 7.33
C THR A 200 2.74 -5.18 8.76
N ASN A 201 2.26 -6.21 9.44
CA ASN A 201 2.78 -6.68 10.70
C ASN A 201 4.28 -7.04 10.59
N PRO A 202 5.00 -7.19 11.73
CA PRO A 202 6.40 -7.58 11.73
C PRO A 202 6.70 -8.92 11.03
N ASP A 203 5.71 -9.80 10.93
CA ASP A 203 5.80 -11.09 10.20
C ASP A 203 5.55 -10.96 8.68
N GLY A 204 5.28 -9.74 8.20
CA GLY A 204 4.95 -9.43 6.82
C GLY A 204 3.49 -9.68 6.44
N SER A 205 2.64 -10.13 7.37
CA SER A 205 1.21 -10.28 7.12
C SER A 205 0.52 -8.91 7.10
N PRO A 206 -0.53 -8.68 6.29
CA PRO A 206 -1.24 -7.41 6.29
C PRO A 206 -1.97 -7.21 7.63
N HIS A 207 -1.94 -5.99 8.19
CA HIS A 207 -2.56 -5.70 9.48
C HIS A 207 -4.08 -5.94 9.46
N LEU A 208 -4.74 -5.61 8.35
CA LEU A 208 -6.10 -6.06 8.05
C LEU A 208 -6.10 -6.98 6.84
N GLN A 209 -6.62 -8.19 7.01
CA GLN A 209 -6.98 -9.09 5.90
C GLN A 209 -8.26 -8.58 5.22
N VAL A 210 -8.24 -7.39 4.63
CA VAL A 210 -9.29 -6.99 3.70
C VAL A 210 -9.03 -7.78 2.43
N ALA A 211 -9.83 -8.83 2.20
CA ALA A 211 -9.68 -9.77 1.10
C ALA A 211 -10.03 -9.17 -0.28
N ASP A 212 -9.59 -7.96 -0.56
CA ASP A 212 -9.89 -7.26 -1.80
C ASP A 212 -8.82 -7.57 -2.85
N LYS A 213 -8.85 -8.81 -3.37
CA LYS A 213 -7.94 -9.27 -4.44
C LYS A 213 -7.97 -8.34 -5.67
N HIS A 214 -9.08 -7.62 -5.87
CA HIS A 214 -9.21 -6.62 -6.94
C HIS A 214 -8.38 -5.35 -6.67
N GLY A 215 -8.22 -4.96 -5.41
CA GLY A 215 -7.46 -3.77 -5.00
C GLY A 215 -5.98 -3.85 -5.37
N GLU A 216 -5.34 -5.01 -5.20
CA GLU A 216 -3.92 -5.18 -5.55
C GLU A 216 -3.66 -4.99 -7.04
N SER A 217 -4.49 -5.58 -7.91
CA SER A 217 -4.35 -5.42 -9.37
C SER A 217 -4.49 -3.96 -9.80
N HIS A 218 -5.41 -3.23 -9.18
CA HIS A 218 -5.63 -1.81 -9.45
C HIS A 218 -4.43 -0.97 -9.01
N LYS A 219 -3.89 -1.25 -7.82
CA LYS A 219 -2.67 -0.63 -7.30
C LYS A 219 -1.48 -0.84 -8.23
N PHE A 220 -1.18 -2.07 -8.63
CA PHE A 220 -0.07 -2.34 -9.56
C PHE A 220 -0.27 -1.66 -10.91
N ARG A 221 -1.50 -1.68 -11.44
CA ARG A 221 -1.84 -0.99 -12.68
C ARG A 221 -1.64 0.53 -12.56
N PHE A 222 -2.01 1.12 -11.42
CA PHE A 222 -1.79 2.54 -11.17
C PHE A 222 -0.29 2.86 -11.12
N ILE A 223 0.48 2.15 -10.29
CA ILE A 223 1.92 2.37 -10.13
C ILE A 223 2.65 2.24 -11.48
N ASN A 224 2.25 1.30 -12.33
CA ASN A 224 2.91 1.07 -13.61
C ASN A 224 2.47 2.04 -14.72
N ARG A 225 1.30 2.67 -14.60
CA ARG A 225 0.76 3.58 -15.65
C ARG A 225 0.85 5.05 -15.28
N PHE A 226 0.91 5.37 -14.00
CA PHE A 226 1.01 6.74 -13.52
C PHE A 226 2.41 7.29 -13.82
N ASP A 227 2.46 8.42 -14.51
CA ASP A 227 3.71 9.03 -14.94
C ASP A 227 4.26 9.95 -13.84
N PHE A 228 4.90 9.33 -12.85
CA PHE A 228 5.51 10.03 -11.72
C PHE A 228 6.58 11.06 -12.13
N GLN A 229 7.23 10.85 -13.28
CA GLN A 229 8.31 11.71 -13.79
C GLN A 229 7.80 13.09 -14.17
N ALA A 230 6.62 13.14 -14.80
CA ALA A 230 6.04 14.37 -15.31
C ALA A 230 5.39 15.25 -14.21
N VAL A 231 5.10 14.72 -13.02
CA VAL A 231 4.49 15.50 -11.93
C VAL A 231 5.50 16.45 -11.30
N LYS A 232 5.17 17.74 -11.29
CA LYS A 232 6.04 18.81 -10.77
C LYS A 232 5.70 19.27 -9.37
N ASN A 233 4.46 19.07 -8.91
CA ASN A 233 3.99 19.61 -7.63
C ASN A 233 3.42 18.50 -6.77
N TYR A 234 3.95 18.33 -5.57
CA TYR A 234 3.45 17.36 -4.59
C TYR A 234 3.15 18.04 -3.27
N LYS A 235 2.15 17.48 -2.59
CA LYS A 235 1.79 17.82 -1.21
C LYS A 235 1.86 16.54 -0.39
N LEU A 236 2.77 16.51 0.58
CA LEU A 236 3.01 15.38 1.45
C LEU A 236 2.41 15.67 2.83
N ASP A 237 1.34 14.96 3.13
CA ASP A 237 0.63 15.00 4.40
C ASP A 237 0.98 13.73 5.18
N ILE A 238 1.53 13.88 6.38
CA ILE A 238 1.93 12.76 7.25
C ILE A 238 1.14 12.86 8.54
N LEU A 239 0.38 11.85 8.90
CA LEU A 239 -0.32 11.76 10.17
C LEU A 239 0.18 10.52 10.92
N VAL A 240 0.66 10.78 12.13
CA VAL A 240 1.07 9.77 13.12
C VAL A 240 -0.04 9.70 14.15
N GLU A 241 -0.60 8.51 14.37
CA GLU A 241 -1.72 8.30 15.28
C GLU A 241 -1.22 7.61 16.56
N ASN A 242 -1.54 8.19 17.72
CA ASN A 242 -1.43 7.47 18.99
C ASN A 242 -2.68 6.60 19.17
N MET A 243 -2.53 5.29 19.15
CA MET A 243 -3.68 4.40 19.27
C MET A 243 -4.30 4.50 20.66
N PRO A 244 -5.57 4.91 20.80
CA PRO A 244 -6.17 5.13 22.10
C PRO A 244 -6.15 3.86 22.98
N PRO A 245 -5.98 4.00 24.31
CA PRO A 245 -5.88 2.86 25.23
C PRO A 245 -7.05 1.87 25.17
N HIS A 246 -8.24 2.34 24.77
CA HIS A 246 -9.43 1.50 24.67
C HIS A 246 -9.41 0.57 23.44
N ILE A 247 -8.75 0.95 22.34
CA ILE A 247 -8.54 0.07 21.18
C ILE A 247 -7.49 -0.99 21.53
N LEU A 248 -6.45 -0.60 22.28
CA LEU A 248 -5.43 -1.53 22.77
C LEU A 248 -6.03 -2.66 23.61
N ARG A 249 -7.14 -2.43 24.33
CA ARG A 249 -7.84 -3.49 25.09
C ARG A 249 -8.43 -4.60 24.23
N LEU A 250 -8.80 -4.33 22.98
CA LEU A 250 -9.31 -5.35 22.06
C LEU A 250 -8.19 -6.22 21.48
N HIS A 251 -7.00 -5.65 21.44
CA HIS A 251 -5.81 -6.21 20.82
C HIS A 251 -4.90 -6.90 21.88
N GLY A 252 -5.04 -6.54 23.15
CA GLY A 252 -4.26 -7.09 24.24
C GLY A 252 -3.11 -6.15 24.64
N PRO A 253 -2.69 -6.19 25.90
CA PRO A 253 -1.63 -5.31 26.40
C PRO A 253 -0.31 -5.57 25.66
N GLY A 254 0.27 -4.52 25.08
CA GLY A 254 1.59 -4.55 24.44
C GLY A 254 1.64 -4.68 22.91
N TRP A 255 0.49 -4.69 22.21
CA TRP A 255 0.50 -4.83 20.76
C TRP A 255 0.88 -3.55 20.00
N TRP A 256 0.79 -2.39 20.64
CA TRP A 256 1.15 -1.09 20.08
C TRP A 256 2.20 -0.40 20.93
N ASP A 257 3.13 0.28 20.28
CA ASP A 257 4.23 1.01 20.88
C ASP A 257 4.47 2.30 20.09
N GLU A 258 4.53 3.43 20.78
CA GLU A 258 4.70 4.77 20.18
C GLU A 258 5.91 4.83 19.25
N GLU A 259 7.01 4.19 19.66
CA GLU A 259 8.25 4.21 18.90
C GLU A 259 8.11 3.38 17.63
N VAL A 260 7.50 2.20 17.72
CA VAL A 260 7.26 1.33 16.56
C VAL A 260 6.42 2.06 15.51
N GLU A 261 5.35 2.73 15.92
CA GLU A 261 4.49 3.52 15.03
C GLU A 261 5.27 4.61 14.30
N LEU A 262 6.10 5.38 15.03
CA LEU A 262 6.95 6.42 14.42
C LEU A 262 7.84 5.85 13.32
N TYR A 263 8.41 4.68 13.53
CA TYR A 263 9.30 4.03 12.58
C TYR A 263 8.55 3.36 11.41
N ASP A 264 7.34 2.87 11.62
CA ASP A 264 6.48 2.38 10.54
C ASP A 264 6.05 3.53 9.62
N VAL A 265 5.62 4.67 10.19
CA VAL A 265 5.34 5.89 9.42
C VAL A 265 6.59 6.37 8.68
N ARG A 266 7.75 6.38 9.34
CA ARG A 266 9.05 6.73 8.71
C ARG A 266 9.37 5.81 7.53
N ASP A 267 9.10 4.51 7.62
CA ASP A 267 9.28 3.57 6.51
C ASP A 267 8.38 3.94 5.32
N TYR A 268 7.11 4.33 5.54
CA TYR A 268 6.24 4.82 4.46
C TYR A 268 6.75 6.12 3.84
N VAL A 269 7.27 7.05 4.66
CA VAL A 269 7.92 8.28 4.16
C VAL A 269 9.10 7.92 3.28
N ALA A 270 9.93 6.95 3.69
CA ALA A 270 11.06 6.49 2.90
C ALA A 270 10.63 5.88 1.55
N VAL A 271 9.52 5.14 1.51
CA VAL A 271 8.98 4.60 0.25
C VAL A 271 8.36 5.71 -0.60
N ALA A 272 7.67 6.69 -0.03
CA ALA A 272 7.17 7.84 -0.77
C ALA A 272 8.31 8.64 -1.40
N VAL A 273 9.39 8.89 -0.64
CA VAL A 273 10.59 9.59 -1.11
C VAL A 273 11.26 8.84 -2.25
N SER A 274 11.53 7.55 -2.10
CA SER A 274 12.27 6.80 -3.13
C SER A 274 11.41 6.32 -4.30
N GLY A 275 10.14 6.00 -4.05
CA GLY A 275 9.24 5.36 -5.00
C GLY A 275 8.32 6.31 -5.77
N ILE A 276 8.09 7.53 -5.24
CA ILE A 276 7.19 8.54 -5.83
C ILE A 276 7.96 9.83 -6.09
N LEU A 277 8.38 10.54 -5.03
CA LEU A 277 8.98 11.87 -5.14
C LEU A 277 10.30 11.84 -5.91
N GLY A 278 11.15 10.84 -5.64
CA GLY A 278 12.42 10.64 -6.32
C GLY A 278 12.31 10.28 -7.79
N LYS A 279 11.13 9.85 -8.26
CA LYS A 279 10.91 9.60 -9.69
C LYS A 279 10.58 10.88 -10.46
N ALA A 280 10.19 11.97 -9.80
CA ALA A 280 9.92 13.23 -10.46
C ALA A 280 11.20 13.81 -11.08
N GLU A 281 11.17 14.15 -12.36
CA GLU A 281 12.34 14.72 -13.05
C GLU A 281 12.59 16.17 -12.63
N HIS A 282 11.51 16.93 -12.42
CA HIS A 282 11.54 18.36 -12.13
C HIS A 282 10.59 18.74 -11.00
N LEU A 283 10.92 18.31 -9.78
CA LEU A 283 10.11 18.59 -8.59
C LEU A 283 10.15 20.10 -8.25
N SER A 284 9.12 20.81 -8.69
CA SER A 284 9.03 22.27 -8.63
C SER A 284 8.52 22.76 -7.27
N ARG A 285 7.53 22.08 -6.69
CA ARG A 285 6.94 22.44 -5.39
C ARG A 285 6.72 21.18 -4.56
N LEU A 286 7.21 21.18 -3.32
CA LEU A 286 6.96 20.13 -2.35
C LEU A 286 6.50 20.75 -1.04
N GLU A 287 5.21 20.59 -0.73
CA GLU A 287 4.64 21.02 0.54
C GLU A 287 4.62 19.86 1.52
N ILE A 288 5.10 20.08 2.74
CA ILE A 288 5.19 19.04 3.76
C ILE A 288 4.40 19.49 4.99
N ARG A 289 3.52 18.62 5.47
CA ARG A 289 2.78 18.77 6.72
C ARG A 289 2.87 17.49 7.52
N ILE A 290 3.12 17.62 8.82
CA ILE A 290 3.11 16.50 9.76
C ILE A 290 2.12 16.76 10.87
N CYS A 291 1.30 15.77 11.19
CA CYS A 291 0.31 15.82 12.24
C CYS A 291 0.52 14.67 13.22
N PHE A 292 0.42 14.99 14.51
CA PHE A 292 0.43 14.03 15.61
C PHE A 292 -0.96 14.03 16.25
N CYS A 293 -1.64 12.88 16.24
CA CYS A 293 -2.95 12.72 16.88
C CYS A 293 -2.80 12.08 18.26
N ASP A 294 -3.41 12.68 19.27
CA ASP A 294 -3.49 12.16 20.64
C ASP A 294 -2.15 11.91 21.35
N PHE A 295 -1.12 12.69 21.01
CA PHE A 295 0.14 12.71 21.76
C PHE A 295 0.18 13.87 22.76
N ASP A 296 0.63 13.61 23.99
CA ASP A 296 0.80 14.57 25.09
C ASP A 296 2.26 15.07 25.22
N TRP A 297 3.03 14.96 24.14
CA TRP A 297 4.45 15.26 24.14
C TRP A 297 4.74 16.75 24.35
N THR A 298 5.86 17.01 25.03
CA THR A 298 6.45 18.35 25.09
C THR A 298 6.87 18.81 23.69
N GLN A 299 7.00 20.12 23.51
CA GLN A 299 7.42 20.71 22.24
C GLN A 299 8.75 20.14 21.72
N ASP A 300 9.73 19.94 22.61
CA ASP A 300 11.04 19.39 22.25
C ASP A 300 10.96 17.92 21.81
N LYS A 301 10.16 17.12 22.52
CA LYS A 301 9.93 15.70 22.16
C LYS A 301 9.18 15.61 20.83
N LEU A 302 8.18 16.46 20.62
CA LEU A 302 7.43 16.53 19.36
C LEU A 302 8.32 16.92 18.18
N LEU A 303 9.21 17.92 18.34
CA LEU A 303 10.17 18.28 17.32
C LEU A 303 11.18 17.15 17.06
N THR A 304 11.66 16.48 18.10
CA THR A 304 12.58 15.33 17.98
C THR A 304 11.93 14.17 17.22
N ASN A 305 10.68 13.84 17.52
CA ASN A 305 9.94 12.80 16.83
C ASN A 305 9.59 13.21 15.39
N ALA A 306 9.27 14.47 15.14
CA ALA A 306 9.10 14.99 13.78
C ALA A 306 10.39 14.87 12.96
N ARG A 307 11.56 15.17 13.55
CA ARG A 307 12.87 14.96 12.91
C ARG A 307 13.08 13.48 12.55
N CYS A 308 12.70 12.57 13.45
CA CYS A 308 12.78 11.13 13.19
C CYS A 308 11.93 10.73 11.97
N VAL A 309 10.64 11.11 11.94
CA VAL A 309 9.71 10.75 10.86
C VAL A 309 10.09 11.37 9.52
N LEU A 310 10.56 12.63 9.54
CA LEU A 310 10.95 13.37 8.34
C LEU A 310 12.37 13.05 7.86
N GLY A 311 13.17 12.31 8.64
CA GLY A 311 14.55 11.95 8.31
C GLY A 311 14.76 11.43 6.88
N PRO A 312 13.91 10.53 6.34
CA PRO A 312 14.07 10.05 4.97
C PRO A 312 13.98 11.13 3.88
N LEU A 313 13.29 12.26 4.13
CA LEU A 313 13.22 13.38 3.18
C LEU A 313 14.58 14.06 2.99
N GLN A 314 15.48 13.98 3.97
CA GLN A 314 16.83 14.54 3.87
C GLN A 314 17.68 13.90 2.76
N ARG A 315 17.20 12.84 2.12
CA ARG A 315 17.84 12.18 0.98
C ARG A 315 17.35 12.66 -0.38
N LEU A 316 16.23 13.37 -0.41
CA LEU A 316 15.66 13.94 -1.63
C LEU A 316 16.44 15.23 -1.99
N ARG A 317 16.72 15.43 -3.27
CA ARG A 317 17.48 16.56 -3.82
C ARG A 317 16.74 17.16 -5.01
N ASN A 318 17.21 18.30 -5.50
CA ASN A 318 16.68 18.99 -6.67
C ASN A 318 15.21 19.47 -6.52
N VAL A 319 14.78 19.80 -5.31
CA VAL A 319 13.45 20.39 -5.08
C VAL A 319 13.53 21.91 -5.23
N LEU A 320 12.82 22.50 -6.19
CA LEU A 320 12.93 23.94 -6.44
C LEU A 320 12.33 24.80 -5.31
N LYS A 321 11.16 24.40 -4.78
CA LYS A 321 10.46 25.09 -3.69
C LYS A 321 9.99 24.07 -2.63
N PRO A 322 10.90 23.55 -1.78
CA PRO A 322 10.51 22.78 -0.62
C PRO A 322 9.88 23.70 0.43
N THR A 323 8.82 23.26 1.09
CA THR A 323 8.17 24.04 2.14
C THR A 323 7.67 23.13 3.25
N LEU A 324 8.25 23.24 4.45
CA LEU A 324 7.72 22.63 5.66
C LEU A 324 6.80 23.63 6.38
N HIS A 325 5.49 23.36 6.38
CA HIS A 325 4.51 24.31 6.91
C HIS A 325 4.49 24.37 8.44
N GLY A 326 4.60 23.22 9.11
CA GLY A 326 4.45 23.13 10.56
C GLY A 326 4.18 21.71 11.03
N ILE A 327 4.17 21.57 12.35
CA ILE A 327 3.75 20.38 13.07
C ILE A 327 2.38 20.67 13.69
N TYR A 328 1.41 19.85 13.35
CA TYR A 328 0.02 20.02 13.72
C TYR A 328 -0.40 18.97 14.76
N ALA A 329 -1.34 19.33 15.62
CA ALA A 329 -2.09 18.38 16.42
C ALA A 329 -3.52 18.26 15.91
N LEU A 330 -3.99 17.03 15.92
CA LEU A 330 -5.39 16.73 15.77
C LEU A 330 -5.98 16.61 17.17
N SER A 331 -6.71 17.64 17.62
CA SER A 331 -7.43 17.61 18.89
C SER A 331 -8.93 17.46 18.61
N GLY A 332 -9.58 16.54 19.32
CA GLY A 332 -11.05 16.44 19.28
C GLY A 332 -11.62 15.24 18.53
N PHE A 333 -10.86 14.16 18.37
CA PHE A 333 -11.50 12.84 18.29
C PHE A 333 -12.00 12.49 19.69
N SER A 334 -13.08 13.16 20.12
CA SER A 334 -13.90 12.64 21.20
C SER A 334 -14.37 11.27 20.73
N THR A 335 -13.70 10.24 21.23
CA THR A 335 -13.99 8.84 20.95
C THR A 335 -15.49 8.66 21.07
N PRO A 336 -16.25 8.44 19.99
CA PRO A 336 -17.66 8.20 20.14
C PRO A 336 -17.76 6.88 20.91
N SER A 337 -18.43 6.90 22.06
CA SER A 337 -18.61 5.75 22.95
C SER A 337 -19.33 4.54 22.31
N SER A 338 -19.55 4.54 21.00
CA SER A 338 -20.26 3.51 20.25
C SER A 338 -19.30 2.58 19.49
N ARG A 339 -19.26 1.31 19.93
CA ARG A 339 -18.47 0.21 19.35
C ARG A 339 -18.76 -0.07 17.86
N PHE A 340 -19.87 0.41 17.31
CA PHE A 340 -20.24 0.18 15.91
C PHE A 340 -19.59 1.15 14.91
N VAL A 341 -18.94 2.22 15.38
CA VAL A 341 -18.39 3.25 14.49
C VAL A 341 -16.90 3.04 14.18
N ALA A 342 -16.19 2.14 14.87
CA ALA A 342 -14.76 1.92 14.67
C ALA A 342 -14.38 1.55 13.22
N GLN A 343 -15.24 0.79 12.52
CA GLN A 343 -15.01 0.42 11.12
C GLN A 343 -15.43 1.51 10.12
N GLN A 344 -16.41 2.36 10.48
CA GLN A 344 -16.79 3.54 9.70
C GLN A 344 -15.83 4.71 9.90
N HIS A 345 -15.16 4.81 11.06
CA HIS A 345 -14.18 5.86 11.34
C HIS A 345 -12.94 5.76 10.46
N LEU A 346 -12.42 4.55 10.19
CA LEU A 346 -11.30 4.37 9.26
C LEU A 346 -11.63 4.89 7.85
N LEU A 347 -12.90 4.81 7.43
CA LEU A 347 -13.34 5.30 6.12
C LEU A 347 -13.73 6.79 6.13
N SER A 348 -14.24 7.31 7.25
CA SER A 348 -14.67 8.71 7.41
C SER A 348 -13.55 9.67 7.81
N LEU A 349 -12.38 9.17 8.21
CA LEU A 349 -11.17 9.95 8.51
C LEU A 349 -10.51 10.55 7.25
N HIS A 350 -10.94 10.15 6.06
CA HIS A 350 -10.28 10.55 4.82
C HIS A 350 -10.57 12.00 4.39
N ASP A 351 -11.72 12.57 4.76
CA ASP A 351 -12.03 13.97 4.49
C ASP A 351 -11.60 14.87 5.66
N CYS A 352 -10.66 15.78 5.43
CA CYS A 352 -10.39 16.95 6.26
C CYS A 352 -9.61 16.78 7.59
N ALA A 353 -8.80 15.72 7.78
CA ALA A 353 -7.97 15.62 8.99
C ALA A 353 -7.10 16.89 9.21
N PHE A 354 -6.43 17.37 8.16
CA PHE A 354 -5.60 18.58 8.30
C PHE A 354 -6.40 19.88 8.37
N SER A 355 -7.61 19.96 7.82
CA SER A 355 -8.41 21.19 7.78
C SER A 355 -8.88 21.63 9.17
N LYS A 356 -8.96 20.70 10.12
CA LYS A 356 -9.34 20.95 11.52
C LYS A 356 -8.16 20.89 12.49
N SER A 357 -6.95 20.73 11.97
CA SER A 357 -5.76 20.56 12.80
C SER A 357 -5.28 21.90 13.38
N ARG A 358 -4.83 21.89 14.64
CA ARG A 358 -4.24 23.05 15.31
C ARG A 358 -2.72 22.97 15.17
N MET A 359 -2.08 24.02 14.67
CA MET A 359 -0.61 24.08 14.62
C MET A 359 -0.06 24.11 16.06
N LEU A 360 0.80 23.14 16.41
CA LEU A 360 1.48 23.10 17.70
C LEU A 360 2.83 23.81 17.64
N VAL A 361 3.57 23.55 16.56
CA VAL A 361 4.91 24.11 16.34
C VAL A 361 4.98 24.55 14.89
N GLY A 362 5.42 25.78 14.66
CA GLY A 362 5.46 26.36 13.32
C GLY A 362 6.37 27.59 13.27
N PRO A 363 6.23 28.40 12.21
CA PRO A 363 7.04 29.59 12.00
C PRO A 363 7.06 30.51 13.22
N GLY A 364 8.25 30.97 13.62
CA GLY A 364 8.47 31.80 14.80
C GLY A 364 9.00 31.02 16.01
N ASN A 365 8.94 29.68 15.99
CA ASN A 365 9.68 28.88 16.95
C ASN A 365 11.10 28.63 16.45
N LYS A 366 12.10 29.15 17.17
CA LYS A 366 13.52 29.08 16.78
C LYS A 366 14.01 27.66 16.43
N ALA A 367 13.73 26.67 17.27
CA ALA A 367 14.21 25.30 17.05
C ALA A 367 13.55 24.63 15.83
N PHE A 368 12.29 24.96 15.55
CA PHE A 368 11.59 24.54 14.35
C PHE A 368 12.10 25.27 13.10
N ASP A 369 12.30 26.59 13.16
CA ASP A 369 12.78 27.40 12.04
C ASP A 369 14.20 26.98 11.62
N GLU A 370 15.07 26.69 12.57
CA GLU A 370 16.41 26.13 12.31
C GLU A 370 16.32 24.78 11.59
N TYR A 371 15.48 23.88 12.09
CA TYR A 371 15.28 22.57 11.47
C TYR A 371 14.64 22.67 10.07
N LYS A 372 13.64 23.54 9.91
CA LYS A 372 12.98 23.84 8.64
C LYS A 372 13.99 24.34 7.62
N ALA A 373 14.80 25.34 7.98
CA ALA A 373 15.82 25.90 7.10
C ALA A 373 16.85 24.84 6.69
N MET A 374 17.31 24.02 7.62
CA MET A 374 18.23 22.91 7.34
C MET A 374 17.60 21.90 6.36
N LEU A 375 16.36 21.47 6.60
CA LEU A 375 15.66 20.51 5.74
C LEU A 375 15.40 21.08 4.34
N GLU A 376 14.87 22.30 4.23
CA GLU A 376 14.58 22.97 2.95
C GLU A 376 15.87 23.20 2.15
N THR A 377 16.96 23.57 2.81
CA THR A 377 18.29 23.70 2.17
C THR A 377 18.78 22.36 1.65
N ALA A 378 18.65 21.29 2.44
CA ALA A 378 19.04 19.94 2.02
C ALA A 378 18.21 19.46 0.82
N LEU A 379 16.91 19.75 0.78
CA LEU A 379 16.02 19.40 -0.33
C LEU A 379 16.33 20.20 -1.61
N ALA A 380 16.68 21.47 -1.48
CA ALA A 380 17.00 22.36 -2.60
C ALA A 380 18.41 22.16 -3.17
N GLN A 381 19.28 21.44 -2.46
CA GLN A 381 20.64 21.16 -2.91
C GLN A 381 20.63 20.44 -4.27
N LYS A 382 21.41 20.97 -5.21
CA LYS A 382 21.59 20.38 -6.54
C LYS A 382 22.42 19.10 -6.47
N ALA A 383 21.94 18.03 -7.09
CA ALA A 383 22.64 16.76 -7.20
C ALA A 383 22.35 16.10 -8.56
N ASN A 384 23.24 15.20 -9.00
CA ASN A 384 23.06 14.48 -10.26
C ASN A 384 21.87 13.51 -10.23
N THR A 385 21.52 13.02 -9.04
CA THR A 385 20.35 12.17 -8.80
C THR A 385 19.37 12.88 -7.87
N SER A 386 18.07 12.67 -8.08
CA SER A 386 17.00 13.18 -7.21
C SER A 386 17.03 12.55 -5.81
N VAL A 387 17.61 11.36 -5.66
CA VAL A 387 17.68 10.64 -4.39
C VAL A 387 19.12 10.18 -4.16
N ILE A 388 19.65 10.47 -2.97
CA ILE A 388 20.93 9.94 -2.49
C ILE A 388 20.80 8.43 -2.29
N GLU A 389 21.80 7.66 -2.71
CA GLU A 389 21.80 6.20 -2.59
C GLU A 389 21.59 5.73 -1.14
N LYS A 390 20.98 4.54 -0.99
CA LYS A 390 20.75 3.94 0.33
C LYS A 390 22.10 3.49 0.91
N SER A 391 22.31 3.66 2.22
CA SER A 391 23.50 3.13 2.89
C SER A 391 23.51 1.59 2.86
N ARG A 392 24.71 0.98 2.90
CA ARG A 392 24.88 -0.48 2.81
C ARG A 392 24.14 -1.24 3.92
N ILE A 393 24.02 -0.65 5.10
CA ILE A 393 23.26 -1.20 6.23
C ILE A 393 21.78 -1.42 5.88
N HIS A 394 21.22 -0.65 4.95
CA HIS A 394 19.85 -0.85 4.48
C HIS A 394 19.70 -2.18 3.71
N ALA A 395 20.65 -2.52 2.84
CA ALA A 395 20.65 -3.80 2.15
C ALA A 395 20.81 -4.97 3.13
N MET A 396 21.66 -4.81 4.14
CA MET A 396 21.81 -5.78 5.23
C MET A 396 20.51 -5.97 6.02
N PHE A 397 19.81 -4.87 6.34
CA PHE A 397 18.50 -4.91 7.01
C PHE A 397 17.45 -5.67 6.19
N ILE A 398 17.39 -5.45 4.87
CA ILE A 398 16.46 -6.19 4.01
C ILE A 398 16.74 -7.70 4.09
N GLY A 399 18.00 -8.12 3.93
CA GLY A 399 18.38 -9.53 4.03
C GLY A 399 18.09 -10.13 5.40
N LEU A 400 18.36 -9.39 6.49
CA LEU A 400 18.05 -9.78 7.85
C LEU A 400 16.53 -9.94 8.07
N LYS A 401 15.73 -8.99 7.57
CA LYS A 401 14.26 -9.04 7.67
C LYS A 401 13.69 -10.24 6.92
N ASP A 402 14.18 -10.51 5.72
CA ASP A 402 13.73 -11.63 4.90
C ASP A 402 14.08 -12.97 5.53
N PHE A 403 15.30 -13.11 6.08
CA PHE A 403 15.71 -14.28 6.85
C PHE A 403 14.85 -14.47 8.10
N TYR A 404 14.63 -13.40 8.87
CA TYR A 404 13.78 -13.44 10.07
C TYR A 404 12.34 -13.87 9.74
N ALA A 405 11.74 -13.33 8.67
CA ALA A 405 10.40 -13.71 8.24
C ALA A 405 10.32 -15.19 7.83
N GLN A 406 11.35 -15.72 7.15
CA GLN A 406 11.43 -17.15 6.84
C GLN A 406 11.61 -17.99 8.10
N PHE A 407 12.45 -17.55 9.04
CA PHE A 407 12.66 -18.23 10.31
C PHE A 407 11.39 -18.32 11.14
N LEU A 408 10.63 -17.22 11.26
CA LEU A 408 9.34 -17.23 11.95
C LEU A 408 8.32 -18.17 11.33
N LYS A 409 8.31 -18.34 10.00
CA LYS A 409 7.44 -19.32 9.32
C LYS A 409 7.78 -20.77 9.68
N MET A 410 9.06 -21.07 9.90
CA MET A 410 9.53 -22.41 10.26
C MET A 410 9.37 -22.72 11.76
N ALA A 411 9.52 -21.71 12.62
CA ALA A 411 9.56 -21.88 14.07
C ALA A 411 8.67 -20.86 14.84
N PRO A 412 7.35 -20.83 14.56
CA PRO A 412 6.48 -19.76 15.06
C PRO A 412 6.21 -19.79 16.56
N SER A 413 6.59 -20.80 17.34
CA SER A 413 6.27 -20.85 18.80
C SER A 413 7.50 -21.03 19.70
N GLU A 414 8.65 -21.43 19.14
CA GLU A 414 9.77 -21.94 19.95
C GLU A 414 10.93 -20.95 20.05
N VAL A 415 10.90 -19.88 19.25
CA VAL A 415 11.94 -18.86 19.22
C VAL A 415 11.60 -17.82 20.28
N GLY A 416 12.33 -17.85 21.41
CA GLY A 416 12.19 -16.92 22.54
C GLY A 416 12.64 -15.49 22.25
N LEU A 417 12.65 -15.08 20.99
CA LEU A 417 12.95 -13.71 20.60
C LEU A 417 11.75 -12.81 20.92
N PRO A 418 11.97 -11.59 21.44
CA PRO A 418 10.90 -10.62 21.63
C PRO A 418 10.21 -10.31 20.30
N ARG A 419 8.87 -10.33 20.29
CA ARG A 419 8.06 -10.20 19.07
C ARG A 419 7.26 -8.92 18.97
N GLN A 420 7.14 -8.17 20.07
CA GLN A 420 6.19 -7.08 20.19
C GLN A 420 6.88 -5.82 20.70
N GLY A 421 6.32 -4.68 20.30
CA GLY A 421 6.76 -3.36 20.68
C GLY A 421 8.20 -3.04 20.29
N LYS A 422 8.78 -2.05 20.99
CA LYS A 422 10.15 -1.59 20.80
C LYS A 422 11.22 -2.67 21.02
N GLU A 423 10.92 -3.67 21.86
CA GLU A 423 11.86 -4.77 22.14
C GLU A 423 11.93 -5.77 20.98
N SER A 424 10.96 -5.72 20.05
CA SER A 424 10.93 -6.62 18.90
C SER A 424 12.24 -6.56 18.12
N PHE A 425 12.72 -7.74 17.73
CA PHE A 425 14.01 -7.88 17.07
C PHE A 425 14.12 -7.01 15.79
N ILE A 426 13.06 -6.98 14.98
CA ILE A 426 13.01 -6.18 13.75
C ILE A 426 13.02 -4.69 14.03
N HIS A 427 12.34 -4.22 15.09
CA HIS A 427 12.37 -2.81 15.47
C HIS A 427 13.77 -2.38 15.90
N ARG A 428 14.43 -3.11 16.79
CA ARG A 428 15.83 -2.83 17.18
C ARG A 428 16.76 -2.76 15.97
N ALA A 429 16.61 -3.69 15.01
CA ALA A 429 17.41 -3.69 13.78
C ALA A 429 17.10 -2.48 12.87
N ARG A 430 15.84 -2.03 12.86
CA ARG A 430 15.41 -0.83 12.14
C ARG A 430 15.98 0.44 12.76
N VAL A 431 15.98 0.56 14.09
CA VAL A 431 16.61 1.68 14.81
C VAL A 431 18.10 1.76 14.48
N ALA A 432 18.83 0.64 14.60
CA ALA A 432 20.26 0.60 14.27
C ALA A 432 20.54 0.99 12.81
N ARG A 433 19.70 0.54 11.86
CA ARG A 433 19.77 0.94 10.45
C ARG A 433 19.63 2.46 10.27
N GLU A 434 18.66 3.07 10.92
CA GLU A 434 18.38 4.51 10.79
C GLU A 434 19.40 5.41 11.48
N MET A 435 20.06 4.90 12.53
CA MET A 435 21.19 5.57 13.19
C MET A 435 22.54 5.30 12.49
N GLU A 436 22.54 4.49 11.43
CA GLU A 436 23.74 3.97 10.77
C GLU A 436 24.73 3.29 11.75
N ASP A 437 24.20 2.72 12.83
CA ASP A 437 24.96 2.01 13.86
C ASP A 437 25.21 0.55 13.43
N LEU A 438 26.32 0.39 12.71
CA LEU A 438 26.74 -0.90 12.18
C LEU A 438 27.11 -1.91 13.28
N GLU A 439 27.59 -1.45 14.43
CA GLU A 439 28.00 -2.31 15.53
C GLU A 439 26.78 -2.95 16.20
N THR A 440 25.81 -2.12 16.61
CA THR A 440 24.55 -2.61 17.16
C THR A 440 23.82 -3.50 16.15
N PHE A 441 23.83 -3.15 14.86
CA PHE A 441 23.22 -3.98 13.83
C PHE A 441 23.88 -5.38 13.72
N ARG A 442 25.20 -5.47 13.80
CA ARG A 442 25.92 -6.75 13.79
C ARG A 442 25.66 -7.59 15.04
N LEU A 443 25.53 -6.95 16.20
CA LEU A 443 25.15 -7.65 17.44
C LEU A 443 23.77 -8.29 17.29
N LEU A 444 22.80 -7.58 16.73
CA LEU A 444 21.47 -8.11 16.42
C LEU A 444 21.56 -9.26 15.42
N GLN A 445 22.35 -9.12 14.36
CA GLN A 445 22.56 -10.21 13.41
C GLN A 445 23.10 -11.47 14.10
N ASN A 446 24.08 -11.33 14.98
CA ASN A 446 24.65 -12.44 15.75
C ASN A 446 23.62 -13.05 16.70
N GLU A 447 22.81 -12.24 17.38
CA GLU A 447 21.70 -12.69 18.23
C GLU A 447 20.72 -13.58 17.44
N LEU A 448 20.35 -13.17 16.21
CA LEU A 448 19.47 -13.95 15.34
C LEU A 448 20.11 -15.25 14.86
N VAL A 449 21.40 -15.22 14.51
CA VAL A 449 22.15 -16.42 14.13
C VAL A 449 22.22 -17.41 15.28
N GLN A 450 22.47 -16.95 16.51
CA GLN A 450 22.46 -17.82 17.70
C GLN A 450 21.07 -18.44 17.93
N ALA A 451 20.01 -17.63 17.86
CA ALA A 451 18.63 -18.14 17.97
C ALA A 451 18.30 -19.21 16.92
N TRP A 452 18.83 -19.06 15.70
CA TRP A 452 18.71 -20.07 14.64
C TRP A 452 19.48 -21.35 14.95
N LEU A 453 20.72 -21.25 15.44
CA LEU A 453 21.53 -22.40 15.84
C LEU A 453 20.88 -23.18 17.00
N ASP A 454 20.36 -22.48 18.01
CA ASP A 454 19.64 -23.08 19.14
C ASP A 454 18.36 -23.80 18.69
N TYR A 455 17.66 -23.25 17.69
CA TYR A 455 16.52 -23.92 17.06
C TYR A 455 16.94 -25.21 16.36
N LEU A 456 18.01 -25.18 15.56
CA LEU A 456 18.51 -26.36 14.87
C LEU A 456 18.95 -27.46 15.85
N GLU A 457 19.58 -27.08 16.95
CA GLU A 457 19.99 -28.04 17.98
C GLU A 457 18.78 -28.72 18.64
N ARG A 458 17.76 -27.94 19.02
CA ARG A 458 16.51 -28.48 19.57
C ARG A 458 15.80 -29.41 18.60
N TRP A 459 15.72 -29.01 17.32
CA TRP A 459 15.14 -29.85 16.28
C TRP A 459 15.91 -31.16 16.11
N ALA A 460 17.25 -31.12 16.15
CA ALA A 460 18.09 -32.31 16.10
C ALA A 460 17.81 -33.26 17.29
N ARG A 461 17.69 -32.72 18.52
CA ARG A 461 17.32 -33.48 19.71
C ARG A 461 15.91 -34.09 19.59
N GLN A 462 14.94 -33.34 19.07
CA GLN A 462 13.58 -33.85 18.84
C GLN A 462 13.57 -34.99 17.82
N LYS A 463 14.29 -34.83 16.71
CA LYS A 463 14.45 -35.89 15.69
C LYS A 463 15.09 -37.14 16.27
N GLN A 464 16.11 -36.98 17.11
CA GLN A 464 16.76 -38.10 17.81
C GLN A 464 15.78 -38.81 18.76
N SER A 465 15.00 -38.05 19.53
CA SER A 465 13.97 -38.59 20.43
C SER A 465 12.89 -39.38 19.68
N LEU A 466 12.38 -38.83 18.56
CA LEU A 466 11.43 -39.52 17.70
C LEU A 466 12.01 -40.79 17.08
N SER A 467 13.27 -40.73 16.64
CA SER A 467 13.98 -41.89 16.09
C SER A 467 14.14 -43.00 17.14
N GLN A 468 14.45 -42.65 18.38
CA GLN A 468 14.50 -43.59 19.50
C GLN A 468 13.12 -44.17 19.81
N SER A 469 12.07 -43.34 19.79
CA SER A 469 10.69 -43.80 19.98
C SER A 469 10.25 -44.79 18.90
N LEU A 470 10.55 -44.48 17.63
CA LEU A 470 10.30 -45.37 16.51
C LEU A 470 11.07 -46.69 16.63
N ALA A 471 12.35 -46.63 17.01
CA ALA A 471 13.14 -47.84 17.24
C ALA A 471 12.54 -48.72 18.35
N ARG A 472 12.05 -48.12 19.45
CA ARG A 472 11.33 -48.85 20.50
C ARG A 472 10.03 -49.48 20.02
N MET A 473 9.24 -48.74 19.23
CA MET A 473 8.00 -49.25 18.63
C MET A 473 8.27 -50.45 17.72
N LEU A 474 9.27 -50.36 16.84
CA LEU A 474 9.66 -51.45 15.94
C LEU A 474 10.21 -52.66 16.70
N ALA A 475 10.93 -52.44 17.81
CA ALA A 475 11.39 -53.53 18.68
C ALA A 475 10.21 -54.24 19.39
N MET A 476 9.10 -53.55 19.64
CA MET A 476 7.88 -54.16 20.19
C MET A 476 7.06 -54.92 19.14
N ASP A 477 7.21 -54.61 17.85
CA ASP A 477 6.55 -55.31 16.72
C ASP A 477 7.21 -56.66 16.37
N THR A 478 8.02 -57.21 17.27
CA THR A 478 8.58 -58.55 17.12
C THR A 478 7.50 -59.56 17.51
N TYR A 479 6.72 -60.04 16.54
CA TYR A 479 5.78 -61.13 16.77
C TYR A 479 6.56 -62.34 17.28
N PRO A 480 6.23 -62.92 18.45
CA PRO A 480 6.80 -64.19 18.84
C PRO A 480 6.38 -65.19 17.78
N MET A 481 7.33 -65.60 16.93
CA MET A 481 7.10 -66.69 16.01
C MET A 481 6.79 -67.89 16.88
N PRO A 482 5.59 -68.50 16.78
CA PRO A 482 5.30 -69.69 17.55
C PRO A 482 6.38 -70.70 17.17
N ASP A 483 7.08 -71.21 18.19
CA ASP A 483 8.14 -72.20 18.08
C ASP A 483 7.63 -73.40 17.27
N SER A 484 7.78 -73.28 15.96
CA SER A 484 7.35 -74.27 15.00
C SER A 484 8.52 -75.20 14.81
N ARG A 485 8.74 -76.01 15.85
CA ARG A 485 8.99 -77.47 15.78
C ARG A 485 9.52 -77.95 17.13
N GLY A 486 8.67 -78.73 17.80
CA GLY A 486 9.16 -79.71 18.76
C GLY A 486 10.22 -80.58 18.10
N THR A 487 11.44 -80.48 18.62
CA THR A 487 12.48 -81.49 18.44
C THR A 487 12.00 -82.74 19.15
N VAL A 488 11.50 -83.68 18.35
CA VAL A 488 11.26 -85.06 18.75
C VAL A 488 12.55 -85.59 19.37
N ASN A 489 12.41 -86.08 20.60
CA ASN A 489 13.41 -86.83 21.34
C ASN A 489 14.08 -87.89 20.46
N ALA A 490 15.37 -87.75 20.20
CA ALA A 490 16.23 -88.86 19.79
C ALA A 490 17.19 -89.16 20.94
N ALA A 491 17.02 -90.38 21.46
CA ALA A 491 17.64 -90.96 22.63
C ALA A 491 19.14 -91.35 22.38
N PRO A 492 19.85 -91.83 23.41
CA PRO A 492 21.29 -91.71 23.59
C PRO A 492 22.08 -92.88 22.98
N SER A 493 23.37 -92.67 22.71
CA SER A 493 24.33 -93.77 22.55
C SER A 493 25.77 -93.33 22.87
N PRO A 494 26.63 -94.27 23.30
CA PRO A 494 27.63 -94.02 24.34
C PRO A 494 29.08 -94.00 23.86
N SER A 495 29.90 -93.28 24.63
CA SER A 495 31.33 -93.45 24.94
C SER A 495 32.20 -94.42 24.10
N VAL A 496 33.30 -93.88 23.55
CA VAL A 496 34.60 -94.58 23.43
C VAL A 496 35.75 -93.57 23.69
N PRO A 497 36.86 -93.98 24.36
CA PRO A 497 37.82 -93.08 25.00
C PRO A 497 39.02 -92.67 24.12
N THR A 498 39.67 -91.61 24.61
CA THR A 498 40.96 -90.96 24.25
C THR A 498 42.16 -91.93 24.13
N PRO A 499 43.32 -91.53 23.52
CA PRO A 499 44.34 -90.77 24.27
C PRO A 499 45.20 -89.75 23.48
N ASP A 500 45.60 -88.71 24.22
CA ASP A 500 46.89 -88.01 24.24
C ASP A 500 47.53 -87.41 22.96
N SER A 501 47.71 -86.08 23.00
CA SER A 501 49.07 -85.53 23.21
C SER A 501 49.06 -84.06 23.66
N ARG A 502 49.37 -83.87 24.94
CA ARG A 502 50.22 -82.84 25.61
C ARG A 502 50.51 -81.48 24.97
N ASN A 503 50.46 -80.50 25.89
CA ASN A 503 51.32 -79.33 26.17
C ASN A 503 50.69 -77.97 25.80
N LYS A 504 50.74 -76.90 26.62
CA LYS A 504 51.22 -76.65 27.98
C LYS A 504 50.81 -75.21 28.34
N ARG A 505 50.31 -74.95 29.56
CA ARG A 505 50.36 -73.69 30.37
C ARG A 505 49.82 -72.39 29.72
N SER A 506 48.99 -71.55 30.36
CA SER A 506 49.12 -71.04 31.73
C SER A 506 47.83 -70.37 32.24
N SER A 507 47.47 -70.73 33.47
CA SER A 507 46.85 -69.99 34.60
C SER A 507 46.12 -68.64 34.44
N ASN A 508 44.95 -68.62 35.11
CA ASN A 508 44.30 -67.55 35.89
C ASN A 508 43.78 -66.30 35.14
N GLY A 509 42.59 -65.76 35.39
CA GLY A 509 41.62 -66.00 36.46
C GLY A 509 40.32 -65.22 36.21
N GLN A 510 39.33 -65.50 37.07
CA GLN A 510 37.95 -65.01 37.07
C GLN A 510 37.80 -63.48 36.94
N SER A 511 36.81 -63.04 36.16
CA SER A 511 35.67 -62.24 36.65
C SER A 511 34.72 -61.92 35.50
N GLN A 512 33.45 -62.30 35.69
CA GLN A 512 32.33 -61.86 34.87
C GLN A 512 32.11 -60.36 35.14
N GLY A 513 32.56 -59.51 34.21
CA GLY A 513 32.22 -58.11 34.13
C GLY A 513 31.24 -57.89 32.98
N THR A 514 30.07 -57.35 33.29
CA THR A 514 29.10 -56.77 32.36
C THR A 514 29.78 -56.00 31.23
N ALA A 515 29.57 -56.45 29.99
CA ALA A 515 30.00 -55.72 28.80
C ALA A 515 29.28 -54.35 28.75
N PRO A 516 30.00 -53.23 28.57
CA PRO A 516 29.37 -51.94 28.36
C PRO A 516 28.63 -51.96 27.02
N PHE A 517 27.35 -51.59 27.08
CA PHE A 517 26.50 -51.35 25.91
C PHE A 517 27.14 -50.24 25.06
N ILE A 518 27.78 -50.61 23.95
CA ILE A 518 28.29 -49.64 22.99
C ILE A 518 27.06 -49.00 22.34
N PRO A 519 26.82 -47.68 22.50
CA PRO A 519 25.71 -47.03 21.82
C PRO A 519 25.93 -47.16 20.31
N MET A 520 25.02 -47.85 19.61
CA MET A 520 24.98 -47.86 18.15
C MET A 520 25.06 -46.41 17.67
N GLN A 521 26.12 -46.08 16.95
CA GLN A 521 26.30 -44.74 16.37
C GLN A 521 25.06 -44.41 15.55
N SER A 522 24.52 -43.20 15.73
CA SER A 522 23.31 -42.68 15.07
C SER A 522 23.31 -42.92 13.55
N HIS A 523 24.49 -42.96 12.93
CA HIS A 523 24.68 -43.29 11.53
C HIS A 523 24.21 -44.70 11.14
N GLN A 524 24.44 -45.73 11.98
CA GLN A 524 24.00 -47.11 11.71
C GLN A 524 22.48 -47.28 11.85
N VAL A 525 21.86 -46.54 12.79
CA VAL A 525 20.40 -46.50 12.93
C VAL A 525 19.76 -45.83 11.71
N ILE A 526 20.34 -44.72 11.23
CA ILE A 526 19.87 -44.02 10.01
C ILE A 526 20.05 -44.90 8.77
N GLN A 527 21.15 -45.64 8.65
CA GLN A 527 21.40 -46.60 7.57
C GLN A 527 20.36 -47.74 7.57
N ARG A 528 20.03 -48.29 8.74
CA ARG A 528 18.98 -49.31 8.87
C ARG A 528 17.58 -48.77 8.55
N ILE A 529 17.25 -47.56 8.99
CA ILE A 529 15.97 -46.91 8.65
C ILE A 529 15.87 -46.68 7.13
N ARG A 530 16.94 -46.21 6.48
CA ARG A 530 17.00 -46.06 5.02
C ARG A 530 16.83 -47.40 4.29
N ALA A 531 17.46 -48.46 4.79
CA ALA A 531 17.32 -49.80 4.22
C ALA A 531 15.89 -50.36 4.38
N VAL A 532 15.24 -50.13 5.51
CA VAL A 532 13.85 -50.53 5.76
C VAL A 532 12.87 -49.75 4.88
N ILE A 533 13.06 -48.44 4.72
CA ILE A 533 12.24 -47.59 3.84
C ILE A 533 12.44 -48.01 2.37
N ALA A 534 13.68 -48.24 1.94
CA ALA A 534 13.99 -48.71 0.59
C ALA A 534 13.38 -50.10 0.31
N SER A 535 13.45 -51.02 1.27
CA SER A 535 12.83 -52.34 1.18
C SER A 535 11.30 -52.27 1.11
N ARG A 536 10.67 -51.41 1.93
CA ARG A 536 9.22 -51.21 1.96
C ARG A 536 8.68 -50.53 0.69
N ASN A 537 9.45 -49.59 0.12
CA ASN A 537 9.12 -48.97 -1.17
C ASN A 537 9.30 -49.95 -2.34
N SER A 538 10.30 -50.83 -2.26
CA SER A 538 10.50 -51.92 -3.24
C SER A 538 9.39 -52.97 -3.16
N GLN A 539 8.90 -53.31 -1.97
CA GLN A 539 7.72 -54.16 -1.77
C GLN A 539 6.42 -53.50 -2.27
N ARG A 540 6.23 -52.20 -2.08
CA ARG A 540 5.08 -51.46 -2.61
C ARG A 540 5.07 -51.37 -4.14
N LEU A 541 6.23 -51.24 -4.75
CA LEU A 541 6.38 -51.29 -6.22
C LEU A 541 6.18 -52.70 -6.77
N ALA A 542 6.52 -53.74 -6.01
CA ALA A 542 6.30 -55.14 -6.37
C ALA A 542 4.84 -55.60 -6.20
N GLN A 543 4.06 -54.96 -5.32
CA GLN A 543 2.66 -55.30 -5.05
C GLN A 543 1.66 -54.48 -5.88
N GLY A 544 2.01 -54.14 -7.13
CA GLY A 544 1.18 -53.34 -8.03
C GLY A 544 -0.31 -53.74 -8.04
N GLY A 545 -1.13 -52.91 -7.39
CA GLY A 545 -2.58 -53.01 -7.35
C GLY A 545 -3.18 -51.65 -7.72
N TYR A 546 -3.75 -51.59 -8.92
CA TYR A 546 -4.56 -50.50 -9.46
C TYR A 546 -5.57 -49.95 -8.44
N LEU A 547 -5.45 -48.69 -8.01
CA LEU A 547 -6.60 -47.87 -7.59
C LEU A 547 -6.40 -46.38 -7.90
N ARG A 548 -7.55 -45.76 -8.23
CA ARG A 548 -7.78 -44.47 -8.89
C ARG A 548 -7.23 -43.22 -8.18
N ALA A 549 -6.96 -42.22 -9.01
CA ALA A 549 -6.79 -40.82 -8.66
C ALA A 549 -8.01 -40.23 -7.93
N GLY A 550 -7.74 -39.55 -6.81
CA GLY A 550 -8.71 -38.75 -6.06
C GLY A 550 -8.13 -38.30 -4.72
N ASP A 551 -7.97 -36.99 -4.58
CA ASP A 551 -7.82 -36.19 -3.35
C ASP A 551 -6.41 -35.97 -2.73
N ASN A 552 -6.00 -34.69 -2.86
CA ASN A 552 -5.03 -33.87 -2.10
C ASN A 552 -3.88 -34.56 -1.34
N PRO A 553 -2.61 -34.36 -1.77
CA PRO A 553 -1.49 -34.45 -0.86
C PRO A 553 -1.21 -33.08 -0.22
N ALA A 554 -1.07 -33.06 1.10
CA ALA A 554 -0.33 -32.00 1.77
C ALA A 554 1.07 -31.90 1.14
N ASP A 555 1.49 -30.70 0.76
CA ASP A 555 2.77 -30.46 0.07
C ASP A 555 3.93 -31.06 0.88
N PRO A 556 4.69 -32.03 0.32
CA PRO A 556 5.95 -32.42 0.93
C PRO A 556 6.89 -31.22 0.85
N ILE A 557 7.59 -30.95 1.96
CA ILE A 557 8.62 -29.91 2.03
C ILE A 557 9.54 -30.07 0.82
N ASP A 558 9.45 -29.09 -0.07
CA ASP A 558 10.12 -29.05 -1.36
C ASP A 558 11.63 -29.17 -1.15
N ALA A 559 12.18 -30.33 -1.52
CA ALA A 559 13.60 -30.64 -1.37
C ALA A 559 14.48 -29.61 -2.10
N ASP A 560 13.96 -28.96 -3.14
CA ASP A 560 14.68 -27.92 -3.88
C ASP A 560 14.75 -26.62 -3.08
N LYS A 561 13.75 -26.30 -2.25
CA LYS A 561 13.79 -25.15 -1.32
C LYS A 561 14.78 -25.37 -0.19
N VAL A 562 14.83 -26.58 0.36
CA VAL A 562 15.83 -26.95 1.38
C VAL A 562 17.24 -26.92 0.79
N ALA A 563 17.43 -27.42 -0.43
CA ALA A 563 18.72 -27.37 -1.12
C ALA A 563 19.13 -25.93 -1.52
N ALA A 564 18.18 -25.08 -1.94
CA ALA A 564 18.44 -23.66 -2.20
C ALA A 564 18.85 -22.91 -0.93
N PHE A 565 18.17 -23.20 0.19
CA PHE A 565 18.50 -22.62 1.49
C PHE A 565 19.88 -23.07 2.00
N ASN A 566 20.22 -24.35 1.90
CA ASN A 566 21.55 -24.85 2.28
C ASN A 566 22.67 -24.20 1.44
N ARG A 567 22.43 -23.97 0.14
CA ARG A 567 23.37 -23.22 -0.72
C ARG A 567 23.54 -21.76 -0.29
N LEU A 568 22.47 -21.11 0.15
CA LEU A 568 22.52 -19.75 0.69
C LEU A 568 23.35 -19.70 1.99
N MET A 569 23.14 -20.67 2.88
CA MET A 569 23.87 -20.76 4.16
C MET A 569 25.35 -21.11 3.96
N ASP A 570 25.67 -21.99 3.03
CA ASP A 570 27.07 -22.29 2.65
C ASP A 570 27.76 -21.07 2.03
N SER A 571 27.04 -20.26 1.23
CA SER A 571 27.57 -19.02 0.66
C SER A 571 27.84 -17.96 1.73
N ALA A 572 26.91 -17.78 2.67
CA ALA A 572 27.08 -16.85 3.79
C ALA A 572 28.22 -17.28 4.72
N SER A 573 28.36 -18.59 4.99
CA SER A 573 29.46 -19.14 5.78
C SER A 573 30.82 -18.92 5.11
N LYS A 574 30.93 -19.13 3.80
CA LYS A 574 32.14 -18.86 3.01
C LYS A 574 32.52 -17.39 3.00
N HIS A 575 31.54 -16.49 2.90
CA HIS A 575 31.80 -15.04 2.99
C HIS A 575 32.31 -14.65 4.37
N LEU A 576 31.75 -15.19 5.46
CA LEU A 576 32.20 -14.91 6.82
C LEU A 576 33.62 -15.46 7.08
N GLN A 577 33.96 -16.63 6.54
CA GLN A 577 35.32 -17.20 6.63
C GLN A 577 36.35 -16.37 5.84
N ALA A 578 35.99 -15.85 4.66
CA ALA A 578 36.87 -15.00 3.86
C ALA A 578 37.24 -13.68 4.56
N TYR A 579 36.35 -13.13 5.40
CA TYR A 579 36.63 -11.93 6.20
C TYR A 579 37.42 -12.21 7.48
N GLY A 580 37.37 -13.43 8.02
CA GLY A 580 38.13 -13.83 9.21
C GLY A 580 39.63 -14.04 8.93
N SER A 581 40.00 -14.33 7.69
CA SER A 581 41.39 -14.65 7.31
C SER A 581 42.23 -13.46 6.83
N SER A 582 41.64 -12.27 6.64
CA SER A 582 42.34 -11.10 6.09
C SER A 582 42.62 -9.98 7.12
N GLY A 583 42.46 -10.25 8.42
CA GLY A 583 42.43 -9.21 9.46
C GLY A 583 43.41 -9.36 10.62
N ILE A 584 44.41 -10.23 10.53
CA ILE A 584 45.44 -10.38 11.57
C ILE A 584 46.80 -10.45 10.90
N GLU A 585 47.33 -9.30 10.49
CA GLU A 585 48.78 -9.07 10.45
C GLU A 585 49.04 -7.56 10.29
N ASN A 586 49.93 -7.05 11.13
CA ASN A 586 50.48 -5.69 11.20
C ASN A 586 49.62 -4.60 11.89
N HIS A 587 49.82 -4.47 13.22
CA HIS A 587 50.30 -3.22 13.82
C HIS A 587 50.79 -3.48 15.26
N GLN A 588 52.10 -3.72 15.38
CA GLN A 588 52.85 -3.46 16.62
C GLN A 588 53.87 -2.35 16.33
N ALA A 589 54.22 -1.62 17.39
CA ALA A 589 55.15 -0.49 17.48
C ALA A 589 54.59 0.89 17.09
N SER A 590 54.11 1.64 18.09
CA SER A 590 54.87 2.77 18.67
C SER A 590 54.07 3.45 19.79
N SER A 591 54.61 3.36 21.00
CA SER A 591 54.15 4.05 22.21
C SER A 591 54.89 5.37 22.37
N SER A 592 54.18 6.49 22.53
CA SER A 592 54.70 7.67 23.20
C SER A 592 53.60 8.34 24.03
N THR A 593 53.91 8.44 25.32
CA THR A 593 53.24 9.05 26.47
C THR A 593 52.77 10.49 26.23
N GLN A 594 51.58 10.83 26.73
CA GLN A 594 51.32 12.12 27.38
C GLN A 594 50.10 12.06 28.31
N ASP A 595 50.32 12.50 29.55
CA ASP A 595 49.42 12.60 30.69
C ASP A 595 48.29 13.63 30.50
N VAL A 596 47.18 13.47 31.24
CA VAL A 596 46.35 14.49 31.95
C VAL A 596 45.01 13.84 32.45
N PRO A 597 44.41 14.30 33.58
CA PRO A 597 43.96 13.41 34.65
C PRO A 597 42.44 13.19 34.77
N ALA A 598 42.11 12.20 35.60
CA ALA A 598 40.79 11.72 35.96
C ALA A 598 39.97 12.71 36.83
N MET A 599 38.68 12.87 36.50
CA MET A 599 37.64 13.37 37.41
C MET A 599 36.69 12.23 37.79
N GLN A 600 36.60 11.96 39.10
CA GLN A 600 35.56 11.13 39.73
C GLN A 600 34.25 11.92 39.86
N PRO A 601 33.07 11.28 39.88
CA PRO A 601 31.89 11.84 40.51
C PRO A 601 31.67 11.25 41.91
N ALA A 602 31.46 12.17 42.85
CA ALA A 602 31.24 11.92 44.26
C ALA A 602 29.86 11.31 44.55
N LEU A 603 29.88 10.37 45.49
CA LEU A 603 28.75 9.89 46.29
C LEU A 603 28.20 11.01 47.19
N SER A 604 26.88 11.18 47.24
CA SER A 604 26.21 11.80 48.38
C SER A 604 25.06 10.91 48.86
N LYS A 605 25.25 10.35 50.04
CA LYS A 605 24.27 9.67 50.88
C LYS A 605 23.78 10.65 51.95
N ARG A 606 22.47 10.63 52.22
CA ARG A 606 21.75 10.79 53.51
C ARG A 606 20.32 11.22 53.16
N GLY A 607 19.22 10.73 53.73
CA GLY A 607 18.86 9.87 54.86
C GLY A 607 17.32 10.00 54.90
N GLY A 608 16.50 8.98 55.14
CA GLY A 608 16.34 8.29 56.40
C GLY A 608 14.85 8.37 56.83
N HIS A 609 14.20 7.20 56.85
CA HIS A 609 12.98 6.77 57.55
C HIS A 609 12.04 7.76 58.26
N ASN A 610 10.71 7.61 58.01
CA ASN A 610 9.79 6.89 58.91
C ASN A 610 8.38 6.78 58.30
N GLY A 611 7.73 5.63 58.50
CA GLY A 611 6.30 5.43 58.24
C GLY A 611 5.44 5.68 59.49
N ILE A 612 4.11 5.69 59.31
CA ILE A 612 3.06 5.10 60.18
C ILE A 612 1.66 5.53 59.66
N ARG A 613 0.82 4.50 59.46
CA ARG A 613 -0.65 4.30 59.56
C ARG A 613 -1.67 5.44 59.78
N GLU A 614 -2.82 5.19 59.13
CA GLU A 614 -4.25 5.29 59.55
C GLU A 614 -4.79 6.60 60.18
N ALA A 615 -5.83 7.19 59.57
CA ALA A 615 -7.21 7.15 60.06
C ALA A 615 -8.11 8.16 59.32
N ALA A 616 -9.37 7.76 59.13
CA ALA A 616 -10.48 8.53 58.59
C ALA A 616 -10.96 9.64 59.54
N HIS A 617 -11.63 10.67 59.00
CA HIS A 617 -12.93 11.12 59.51
C HIS A 617 -13.63 12.12 58.55
N ASP A 618 -14.95 11.94 58.49
CA ASP A 618 -16.00 12.75 57.89
C ASP A 618 -16.01 14.23 58.33
N PHE A 619 -16.57 15.14 57.53
CA PHE A 619 -17.90 15.75 57.77
C PHE A 619 -18.19 16.97 56.85
N THR A 620 -19.36 16.91 56.20
CA THR A 620 -20.35 17.98 55.91
C THR A 620 -20.04 19.23 55.08
N SER A 621 -20.81 19.34 53.99
CA SER A 621 -21.44 20.60 53.53
C SER A 621 -22.47 21.13 54.55
N PRO A 622 -22.79 22.44 54.52
CA PRO A 622 -24.03 22.83 53.85
C PRO A 622 -23.96 24.20 53.11
N GLY A 623 -24.84 24.41 52.13
CA GLY A 623 -25.21 25.75 51.62
C GLY A 623 -26.31 26.39 52.49
N PRO A 624 -27.25 27.19 51.95
CA PRO A 624 -27.12 28.35 51.06
C PRO A 624 -27.91 29.59 51.60
N ALA A 625 -27.90 30.71 50.85
CA ALA A 625 -28.76 31.93 50.87
C ALA A 625 -27.91 33.22 51.02
N GLY A 626 -28.17 34.34 50.35
CA GLY A 626 -29.24 34.70 49.42
C GLY A 626 -29.17 36.19 49.01
N VAL A 627 -29.86 36.49 47.91
CA VAL A 627 -30.76 37.66 47.67
C VAL A 627 -30.18 39.07 47.40
N SER A 628 -30.70 39.63 46.29
CA SER A 628 -30.90 41.05 45.92
C SER A 628 -29.67 41.94 45.69
N GLY A 629 -29.59 42.85 44.73
CA GLY A 629 -30.53 43.40 43.74
C GLY A 629 -29.91 44.72 43.22
N GLY A 630 -30.31 45.21 42.04
CA GLY A 630 -30.00 46.59 41.64
C GLY A 630 -29.83 46.83 40.14
N ALA A 631 -30.93 47.24 39.51
CA ALA A 631 -31.10 48.34 38.55
C ALA A 631 -30.12 48.59 37.37
N LEU A 632 -30.74 48.69 36.20
CA LEU A 632 -30.34 49.38 34.96
C LEU A 632 -29.97 50.88 35.21
N PRO A 633 -29.25 51.55 34.28
CA PRO A 633 -29.93 52.21 33.16
C PRO A 633 -29.22 52.12 31.80
N SER A 634 -30.05 52.41 30.80
CA SER A 634 -29.87 52.56 29.36
C SER A 634 -29.02 53.75 28.89
N SER A 635 -28.25 53.56 27.82
CA SER A 635 -27.98 54.47 26.70
C SER A 635 -27.17 53.65 25.66
N GLY A 636 -27.26 53.74 24.35
CA GLY A 636 -27.90 54.69 23.44
C GLY A 636 -26.91 55.06 22.33
N VAL A 637 -27.05 54.43 21.14
CA VAL A 637 -26.77 55.01 19.79
C VAL A 637 -25.27 55.09 19.35
N PRO A 638 -24.88 55.11 18.04
CA PRO A 638 -25.41 54.53 16.78
C PRO A 638 -24.38 53.73 15.92
N VAL A 639 -24.94 53.09 14.89
CA VAL A 639 -24.32 52.62 13.62
C VAL A 639 -23.83 53.78 12.74
N PRO A 640 -22.79 53.59 11.91
CA PRO A 640 -22.71 54.27 10.61
C PRO A 640 -22.64 53.30 9.42
N LEU A 641 -23.45 53.65 8.43
CA LEU A 641 -23.52 53.19 7.05
C LEU A 641 -22.70 54.17 6.18
N LEU A 642 -22.33 53.75 4.95
CA LEU A 642 -21.68 54.52 3.84
C LEU A 642 -20.14 54.59 3.93
N ALA A 643 -19.33 54.54 2.87
CA ALA A 643 -19.54 54.53 1.43
C ALA A 643 -18.27 53.94 0.76
N ALA A 644 -18.41 53.45 -0.47
CA ALA A 644 -17.28 53.27 -1.38
C ALA A 644 -16.68 54.63 -1.81
N PRO A 645 -15.42 54.64 -2.27
CA PRO A 645 -15.18 55.28 -3.56
C PRO A 645 -14.26 54.48 -4.50
N ASN A 646 -14.63 54.56 -5.77
CA ASN A 646 -13.74 54.36 -6.92
C ASN A 646 -12.58 55.35 -6.88
N ALA A 647 -11.37 54.90 -7.24
CA ALA A 647 -10.32 55.77 -7.75
C ALA A 647 -9.55 55.06 -8.86
N THR A 648 -9.72 55.61 -10.07
CA THR A 648 -8.97 55.36 -11.29
C THR A 648 -7.84 56.40 -11.37
N VAL A 649 -6.57 55.98 -11.46
CA VAL A 649 -5.41 56.74 -12.02
C VAL A 649 -4.38 55.67 -12.45
N MET A 650 -4.17 55.35 -13.73
CA MET A 650 -3.38 56.01 -14.80
C MET A 650 -1.84 56.06 -14.56
N TYR A 651 -1.13 55.29 -15.40
CA TYR A 651 0.23 55.41 -15.97
C TYR A 651 1.47 55.63 -15.07
N GLN A 652 2.48 54.74 -15.23
CA GLN A 652 3.64 55.03 -16.10
C GLN A 652 4.54 53.80 -16.31
N ASP A 653 4.88 53.59 -17.59
CA ASP A 653 5.94 52.73 -18.11
C ASP A 653 7.33 53.15 -17.62
N ALA A 654 8.23 52.19 -17.43
CA ALA A 654 9.61 52.24 -17.91
C ALA A 654 10.36 50.91 -17.70
N SER A 655 10.69 50.28 -18.83
CA SER A 655 12.03 49.78 -19.20
C SER A 655 12.78 48.80 -18.27
N MET A 656 12.97 47.56 -18.75
CA MET A 656 14.32 46.99 -18.95
C MET A 656 14.26 45.73 -19.84
N GLU A 657 14.35 45.95 -21.14
CA GLU A 657 14.90 44.99 -22.11
C GLU A 657 16.41 45.20 -22.18
N GLU A 658 17.18 44.10 -22.12
CA GLU A 658 18.48 43.83 -22.77
C GLU A 658 19.39 42.99 -21.87
N ALA A 659 19.58 41.72 -22.25
CA ALA A 659 20.88 41.06 -22.37
C ALA A 659 20.70 39.59 -22.80
N LEU A 660 20.55 39.39 -24.11
CA LEU A 660 20.82 38.13 -24.80
C LEU A 660 21.99 38.42 -25.74
N GLN A 661 23.20 37.92 -25.45
CA GLN A 661 24.09 37.25 -26.42
C GLN A 661 25.45 36.96 -25.81
N GLU A 662 25.80 35.67 -25.76
CA GLU A 662 26.98 35.07 -26.42
C GLU A 662 27.28 33.72 -25.76
N HIS A 663 27.04 32.63 -26.50
CA HIS A 663 28.00 31.53 -26.69
C HIS A 663 27.38 30.45 -27.58
N GLN A 664 27.71 30.50 -28.87
CA GLN A 664 27.69 29.37 -29.79
C GLN A 664 29.08 28.71 -29.80
N LEU A 665 29.13 27.49 -30.38
CA LEU A 665 30.26 26.54 -30.54
C LEU A 665 30.41 25.64 -29.28
N SER A 666 30.23 24.32 -29.33
CA SER A 666 30.56 23.35 -30.37
C SER A 666 29.80 22.04 -30.10
N ALA A 667 29.17 21.44 -31.11
CA ALA A 667 28.59 20.11 -31.03
C ALA A 667 29.51 19.09 -31.71
N PRO A 668 29.73 17.89 -31.14
CA PRO A 668 30.19 16.74 -31.90
C PRO A 668 29.01 15.87 -32.33
N ARG A 669 29.05 15.62 -33.63
CA ARG A 669 28.31 14.66 -34.45
C ARG A 669 28.52 13.24 -33.91
N VAL A 670 27.46 12.51 -33.55
CA VAL A 670 27.49 11.06 -33.40
C VAL A 670 26.32 10.44 -34.15
N GLU A 671 26.67 9.40 -34.88
CA GLU A 671 25.98 8.79 -36.00
C GLU A 671 24.72 8.01 -35.62
N SER A 672 23.79 8.04 -36.56
CA SER A 672 22.67 7.12 -36.70
C SER A 672 23.13 5.67 -36.79
N LEU A 673 22.61 4.81 -35.90
CA LEU A 673 22.55 3.37 -36.12
C LEU A 673 21.10 2.89 -36.04
N SER A 674 20.72 2.20 -37.11
CA SER A 674 19.42 1.63 -37.42
C SER A 674 19.10 0.37 -36.61
N ARG A 675 17.79 0.17 -36.34
CA ARG A 675 17.02 -1.08 -36.31
C ARG A 675 17.78 -2.42 -36.10
N ALA A 676 17.40 -3.15 -35.05
CA ALA A 676 16.94 -4.55 -35.15
C ALA A 676 16.26 -5.04 -33.84
N SER A 677 15.04 -5.57 -33.99
CA SER A 677 14.45 -6.73 -33.30
C SER A 677 14.42 -6.81 -31.75
N PHE A 678 13.25 -6.52 -31.15
CA PHE A 678 12.33 -7.50 -30.53
C PHE A 678 11.03 -6.82 -30.10
#